data_AF-A0A1M5X4S0-F1
#
_entry.id   AF-A0A1M5X4S0-F1
#
_cell.length_a   1.000
_cell.length_b   1.000
_cell.length_c   1.000
_cell.angle_alpha   90.00
_cell.angle_beta   90.00
_cell.angle_gamma   90.00
#
_symmetry.space_group_name_H-M   'P 1'
#
loop_
_entity.id
_entity.type
_entity.pdbx_description
1 polymer ?
#
loop_
_entity_poly.entity_id
_entity_poly.type
_entity_poly.pdbx_seq_one_letter_code
_entity_poly.pdbx_strand_id
1 'polypeptide(L)'
;MLTMTKPAMSDRLPARNELLPEETSFYSAYDWCLDPHLTVGEAIEHLAVEINRLPTTPAGWQTSEVTTNAYLLSCSLLNGIDEYLRGHTLRLPAQLARTRPGRLAMWATEKVAESVPKQNRTQVRRWREEWQNGLDGFFGVLARCDCDPASSLKFAQRLVGMLQSPLPSDLLELRLGVPSAFSRLDLTHLDVLALGRQMAQQYPDRSHPILLLGLRTAGTYFSALLRSFLKAEGYRQVASVTVQPKKGPSRRERDELTRYAKQGFTIVIVDDPPNSGGTIVIGVEIARKAGFELARIKALVPTHPATPNWASTLPDGLVMTLAPERWRKQQLLGPKNVENRLAEYFTWQGFTGVRVVGSHRADELNSELNGPNHNRGATLKRIFEVRLQTPQGQNETRYVMAKSVGLGYLGYQAFLAAHRLSDFVPPILGLRDGILYTEWLPQNSGAANVRLDRDSWIERTAAYVATRTRLLGLPKRRGPGKAVHENGLGLLAESFGRAYGRFLIDTLMRSWIQERLYRLHCPFPTLIDGNMGYAEWIEGEFGPLKTGYYRHGLGKTQLNVIDPAYDLAETILSFALSPEEEDRLISRYIEYSGDVEVGGRLFLNKLLAGLWTMASAQEHLFGAMLTGQRQQEFYRRFLGAWDFLTIQTARFCGARCRPSQPAGWRPPLVMLDVDGVLDRRVFGYPTTSAAGMEALSLLAGRGCSIALNTARSAAEVRDYCQSYGLAGGVAEHGAYLWDAVAQSGQPLIDQKTMAQLDELRKHLRQIPGVFLDDRHQYSIRAFMFEKQPRSLLLRLLNSIRSFGVGQGVPIPLPTLVVNHLITTLQLDRLSFHHTVIDTAIVAKETDKGIGLTALRDRVLGPDAETIAIGDTEADLPMFRAATRSFAPAQISCRRQARLLGCKVSRYRYQRGLLDIVKTLVQHGPAADPIETPNESDGATLFLDLLRAADNLNVWTLIRALFDRATFRIFVR
;
A
#
# COMPACT_ATOMS: atom_id res chain seq x y z
N MET A 1 -17.75 17.12 44.22
CA MET A 1 -17.08 18.40 44.58
C MET A 1 -15.62 18.07 44.84
N LEU A 2 -14.60 18.39 44.05
CA LEU A 2 -14.41 19.32 42.94
C LEU A 2 -13.88 18.56 41.71
N THR A 3 -14.64 18.55 40.63
CA THR A 3 -14.19 18.15 39.30
C THR A 3 -13.38 19.29 38.72
N MET A 4 -12.05 19.19 38.75
CA MET A 4 -11.21 20.05 37.91
C MET A 4 -11.29 19.54 36.48
N THR A 5 -12.25 20.09 35.73
CA THR A 5 -12.23 20.09 34.28
C THR A 5 -10.94 20.75 33.81
N LYS A 6 -9.98 19.94 33.34
CA LYS A 6 -8.87 20.44 32.52
C LYS A 6 -9.50 21.21 31.35
N PRO A 7 -9.12 22.48 31.09
CA PRO A 7 -9.63 23.20 29.94
C PRO A 7 -9.23 22.43 28.67
N ALA A 8 -10.18 22.30 27.75
CA ALA A 8 -9.92 21.74 26.43
C ALA A 8 -8.74 22.51 25.80
N MET A 9 -7.89 21.81 25.04
CA MET A 9 -6.83 22.40 24.20
C MET A 9 -7.31 23.53 23.25
N SER A 10 -8.62 23.82 23.22
CA SER A 10 -9.30 24.81 22.38
C SER A 10 -9.03 26.28 22.74
N ASP A 11 -8.56 26.60 23.96
CA ASP A 11 -8.51 28.00 24.43
C ASP A 11 -7.16 28.72 24.20
N ARG A 12 -6.26 28.16 23.38
CA ARG A 12 -4.91 28.72 23.13
C ARG A 12 -4.52 28.86 21.66
N LEU A 13 -5.47 29.00 20.73
CA LEU A 13 -5.18 29.26 19.32
C LEU A 13 -5.54 30.71 18.95
N PRO A 14 -4.61 31.51 18.37
CA PRO A 14 -4.99 32.73 17.66
C PRO A 14 -5.93 32.38 16.51
N ALA A 15 -6.77 33.35 16.14
CA ALA A 15 -7.89 33.29 15.20
C ALA A 15 -7.90 32.06 14.28
N ARG A 16 -8.94 31.22 14.40
CA ARG A 16 -9.32 30.25 13.36
C ARG A 16 -9.18 30.95 12.01
N ASN A 17 -8.41 30.38 11.07
CA ASN A 17 -8.45 30.85 9.68
C ASN A 17 -9.90 30.74 9.23
N GLU A 18 -10.60 31.87 9.19
CA GLU A 18 -12.00 31.92 8.77
C GLU A 18 -12.02 31.60 7.28
N LEU A 19 -12.44 30.38 6.96
CA LEU A 19 -12.72 30.00 5.58
C LEU A 19 -13.91 30.79 5.09
N LEU A 20 -13.97 31.00 3.77
CA LEU A 20 -15.15 31.58 3.14
C LEU A 20 -16.40 30.76 3.54
N PRO A 21 -17.42 31.40 4.15
CA PRO A 21 -18.65 30.71 4.55
C PRO A 21 -19.33 30.02 3.38
N GLU A 22 -19.25 30.62 2.18
CA GLU A 22 -19.79 30.06 0.94
C GLU A 22 -19.13 28.72 0.55
N GLU A 23 -17.80 28.62 0.64
CA GLU A 23 -17.08 27.36 0.37
C GLU A 23 -17.43 26.30 1.40
N THR A 24 -17.39 26.67 2.68
CA THR A 24 -17.67 25.75 3.80
C THR A 24 -19.09 25.21 3.71
N SER A 25 -20.07 26.09 3.48
CA SER A 25 -21.48 25.72 3.31
C SER A 25 -21.67 24.79 2.09
N PHE A 26 -21.08 25.13 0.95
CA PHE A 26 -21.18 24.30 -0.25
C PHE A 26 -20.58 22.91 -0.06
N TYR A 27 -19.31 22.82 0.38
CA TYR A 27 -18.61 21.54 0.47
C TYR A 27 -19.13 20.64 1.59
N SER A 28 -19.69 21.20 2.67
CA SER A 28 -20.33 20.41 3.74
C SER A 28 -21.53 19.57 3.26
N ALA A 29 -22.12 19.91 2.11
CA ALA A 29 -23.19 19.12 1.49
C ALA A 29 -22.69 17.84 0.80
N TYR A 30 -21.37 17.57 0.81
CA TYR A 30 -20.71 16.50 0.06
C TYR A 30 -20.00 15.47 0.95
N ASP A 31 -20.45 15.29 2.19
CA ASP A 31 -19.90 14.33 3.16
C ASP A 31 -19.76 12.90 2.63
N TRP A 32 -20.66 12.50 1.73
CA TRP A 32 -20.62 11.22 1.05
C TRP A 32 -19.35 11.00 0.19
N CYS A 33 -18.61 12.07 -0.15
CA CYS A 33 -17.37 12.00 -0.93
C CYS A 33 -16.17 11.45 -0.14
N LEU A 34 -16.29 11.25 1.18
CA LEU A 34 -15.25 10.61 1.97
C LEU A 34 -14.97 9.17 1.52
N ASP A 35 -15.96 8.46 0.95
CA ASP A 35 -15.73 7.23 0.18
C ASP A 35 -15.96 7.51 -1.32
N PRO A 36 -14.89 7.67 -2.13
CA PRO A 36 -15.05 7.93 -3.55
C PRO A 36 -15.56 6.71 -4.33
N HIS A 37 -15.61 5.53 -3.72
CA HIS A 37 -16.07 4.28 -4.35
C HIS A 37 -17.56 4.06 -4.16
N LEU A 38 -18.39 4.92 -4.75
CA LEU A 38 -19.84 4.78 -4.70
C LEU A 38 -20.34 3.46 -5.31
N THR A 39 -21.47 2.96 -4.82
CA THR A 39 -22.28 1.98 -5.54
C THR A 39 -23.04 2.64 -6.71
N VAL A 40 -23.56 1.85 -7.64
CA VAL A 40 -24.46 2.35 -8.69
C VAL A 40 -25.68 3.03 -8.07
N GLY A 41 -26.26 2.45 -7.00
CA GLY A 41 -27.39 3.04 -6.29
C GLY A 41 -27.07 4.41 -5.69
N GLU A 42 -25.97 4.52 -4.93
CA GLU A 42 -25.51 5.79 -4.35
C GLU A 42 -25.22 6.84 -5.44
N ALA A 43 -24.58 6.43 -6.54
CA ALA A 43 -24.29 7.36 -7.65
C ALA A 43 -25.55 7.84 -8.37
N ILE A 44 -26.59 7.01 -8.49
CA ILE A 44 -27.91 7.42 -9.01
C ILE A 44 -28.54 8.47 -8.10
N GLU A 45 -28.54 8.24 -6.79
CA GLU A 45 -29.10 9.14 -5.79
C GLU A 45 -28.39 10.51 -5.82
N HIS A 46 -27.06 10.52 -5.72
CA HIS A 46 -26.29 11.75 -5.74
C HIS A 46 -26.39 12.49 -7.08
N LEU A 47 -26.44 11.77 -8.21
CA LEU A 47 -26.64 12.41 -9.50
C LEU A 47 -28.01 13.08 -9.61
N ALA A 48 -29.07 12.45 -9.12
CA ALA A 48 -30.40 13.06 -9.10
C ALA A 48 -30.41 14.34 -8.25
N VAL A 49 -29.72 14.34 -7.10
CA VAL A 49 -29.56 15.53 -6.25
C VAL A 49 -28.82 16.64 -6.98
N GLU A 50 -27.68 16.36 -7.62
CA GLU A 50 -26.91 17.37 -8.37
C GLU A 50 -27.73 17.98 -9.51
N ILE A 51 -28.44 17.14 -10.28
CA ILE A 51 -29.27 17.62 -11.40
C ILE A 51 -30.41 18.52 -10.89
N ASN A 52 -31.07 18.15 -9.79
CA ASN A 52 -32.14 18.94 -9.19
C ASN A 52 -31.65 20.23 -8.53
N ARG A 53 -30.36 20.33 -8.16
CA ARG A 53 -29.74 21.54 -7.61
C ARG A 53 -29.39 22.59 -8.67
N LEU A 54 -29.14 22.18 -9.92
CA LEU A 54 -28.75 23.10 -11.00
C LEU A 54 -29.62 24.37 -11.14
N PRO A 55 -30.97 24.33 -11.02
CA PRO A 55 -31.82 25.50 -11.22
C PRO A 55 -31.78 26.50 -10.06
N THR A 56 -31.45 26.04 -8.85
CA THR A 56 -31.46 26.84 -7.62
C THR A 56 -30.06 27.24 -7.17
N THR A 57 -29.01 26.71 -7.83
CA THR A 57 -27.62 27.01 -7.51
C THR A 57 -27.27 28.43 -7.97
N PRO A 58 -26.68 29.27 -7.11
CA PRO A 58 -26.27 30.63 -7.49
C PRO A 58 -25.35 30.63 -8.71
N ALA A 59 -25.53 31.61 -9.60
CA ALA A 59 -24.68 31.79 -10.76
C ALA A 59 -23.23 32.05 -10.31
N GLY A 60 -22.28 31.25 -10.79
CA GLY A 60 -20.88 31.39 -10.43
C GLY A 60 -20.14 30.06 -10.42
N TRP A 61 -19.19 29.93 -9.51
CA TRP A 61 -18.35 28.74 -9.40
C TRP A 61 -19.14 27.52 -8.91
N GLN A 62 -20.16 27.71 -8.07
CA GLN A 62 -21.00 26.62 -7.54
C GLN A 62 -21.70 25.88 -8.68
N THR A 63 -22.26 26.60 -9.66
CA THR A 63 -22.87 25.98 -10.85
C THR A 63 -21.85 25.14 -11.63
N SER A 64 -20.61 25.60 -11.74
CA SER A 64 -19.54 24.87 -12.43
C SER A 64 -19.17 23.57 -11.70
N GLU A 65 -19.08 23.60 -10.37
CA GLU A 65 -18.83 22.43 -9.53
C GLU A 65 -19.97 21.41 -9.63
N VAL A 66 -21.23 21.83 -9.49
CA VAL A 66 -22.42 20.96 -9.63
C VAL A 66 -22.46 20.32 -11.02
N THR A 67 -22.21 21.10 -12.07
CA THR A 67 -22.20 20.57 -13.45
C THR A 67 -21.06 19.57 -13.67
N THR A 68 -19.89 19.84 -13.08
CA THR A 68 -18.75 18.92 -13.11
C THR A 68 -19.07 17.61 -12.39
N ASN A 69 -19.75 17.66 -11.25
CA ASN A 69 -20.19 16.47 -10.51
C ASN A 69 -21.21 15.66 -11.30
N ALA A 70 -22.19 16.32 -11.92
CA ALA A 70 -23.16 15.66 -12.79
C ALA A 70 -22.48 14.93 -13.96
N TYR A 71 -21.46 15.54 -14.58
CA TYR A 71 -20.63 14.89 -15.60
C TYR A 71 -19.90 13.64 -15.06
N LEU A 72 -19.20 13.78 -13.93
CA LEU A 72 -18.42 12.69 -13.35
C LEU A 72 -19.31 11.51 -12.95
N LEU A 73 -20.40 11.76 -12.23
CA LEU A 73 -21.36 10.74 -11.78
C LEU A 73 -22.04 10.05 -12.97
N SER A 74 -22.48 10.80 -13.99
CA SER A 74 -23.09 10.24 -15.20
C SER A 74 -22.16 9.26 -15.93
N CYS A 75 -20.88 9.60 -16.03
CA CYS A 75 -19.88 8.74 -16.64
C CYS A 75 -19.49 7.56 -15.74
N SER A 76 -19.50 7.73 -14.41
CA SER A 76 -19.33 6.63 -13.44
C SER A 76 -20.40 5.56 -13.65
N LEU A 77 -21.67 5.96 -13.77
CA LEU A 77 -22.79 5.06 -14.04
C LEU A 77 -22.61 4.31 -15.37
N LEU A 78 -22.24 5.03 -16.44
CA LEU A 78 -21.97 4.43 -17.74
C LEU A 78 -20.86 3.37 -17.65
N ASN A 79 -19.76 3.68 -16.95
CA ASN A 79 -18.67 2.73 -16.75
C ASN A 79 -19.10 1.51 -15.93
N GLY A 80 -19.82 1.69 -14.83
CA GLY A 80 -20.31 0.61 -13.98
C GLY A 80 -21.23 -0.35 -14.74
N ILE A 81 -22.13 0.19 -15.56
CA ILE A 81 -23.04 -0.60 -16.38
C ILE A 81 -22.29 -1.34 -17.49
N ASP A 82 -21.35 -0.69 -18.16
CA ASP A 82 -20.49 -1.35 -19.15
C ASP A 82 -19.67 -2.49 -18.50
N GLU A 83 -19.19 -2.33 -17.27
CA GLU A 83 -18.52 -3.40 -16.51
C GLU A 83 -19.47 -4.54 -16.12
N TYR A 84 -20.69 -4.23 -15.68
CA TYR A 84 -21.72 -5.22 -15.38
C TYR A 84 -22.11 -6.04 -16.61
N LEU A 85 -22.30 -5.37 -17.76
CA LEU A 85 -22.68 -6.02 -19.02
C LEU A 85 -21.58 -6.92 -19.58
N ARG A 86 -20.31 -6.53 -19.42
CA ARG A 86 -19.15 -7.37 -19.79
C ARG A 86 -19.07 -8.66 -18.97
N GLY A 87 -19.45 -8.61 -17.70
CA GLY A 87 -19.40 -9.76 -16.79
C GLY A 87 -17.97 -10.19 -16.42
N HIS A 88 -17.85 -11.42 -15.92
CA HIS A 88 -16.59 -12.00 -15.46
C HIS A 88 -15.75 -12.47 -16.66
N THR A 89 -14.45 -12.17 -16.65
CA THR A 89 -13.51 -12.58 -17.71
C THR A 89 -12.37 -13.34 -17.06
N LEU A 90 -12.31 -14.63 -17.35
CA LEU A 90 -11.31 -15.53 -16.79
C LEU A 90 -9.92 -15.11 -17.30
N ARG A 91 -8.96 -14.95 -16.38
CA ARG A 91 -7.56 -14.68 -16.76
C ARG A 91 -6.68 -15.82 -16.28
N LEU A 92 -6.45 -16.80 -17.15
CA LEU A 92 -5.38 -17.78 -16.94
C LEU A 92 -4.01 -17.11 -17.18
N PRO A 93 -2.96 -17.51 -16.43
CA PRO A 93 -1.59 -17.18 -16.78
C PRO A 93 -1.32 -17.53 -18.25
N ALA A 94 -0.63 -16.66 -18.99
CA ALA A 94 -0.45 -16.81 -20.44
C ALA A 94 0.14 -18.17 -20.87
N GLN A 95 0.92 -18.81 -20.00
CA GLN A 95 1.48 -20.14 -20.23
C GLN A 95 0.41 -21.24 -20.09
N LEU A 96 -0.49 -21.14 -19.10
CA LEU A 96 -1.64 -22.03 -18.94
C LEU A 96 -2.65 -21.83 -20.08
N ALA A 97 -2.93 -20.59 -20.47
CA ALA A 97 -3.82 -20.30 -21.60
C ALA A 97 -3.30 -20.86 -22.95
N ARG A 98 -2.01 -21.19 -23.06
CA ARG A 98 -1.40 -21.79 -24.25
C ARG A 98 -1.49 -23.33 -24.28
N THR A 99 -1.69 -23.98 -23.12
CA THR A 99 -1.84 -25.43 -23.06
C THR A 99 -3.24 -25.84 -23.57
N ARG A 100 -3.36 -27.07 -24.07
CA ARG A 100 -4.66 -27.66 -24.46
C ARG A 100 -5.69 -27.64 -23.31
N PRO A 101 -5.38 -28.08 -22.07
CA PRO A 101 -6.32 -28.02 -20.96
C PRO A 101 -6.69 -26.59 -20.56
N GLY A 102 -5.77 -25.63 -20.62
CA GLY A 102 -6.09 -24.23 -20.32
C GLY A 102 -6.96 -23.56 -21.38
N ARG A 103 -6.80 -23.90 -22.67
CA ARG A 103 -7.72 -23.48 -23.73
C ARG A 103 -9.12 -24.08 -23.55
N LEU A 104 -9.20 -25.36 -23.18
CA LEU A 104 -10.48 -26.02 -22.88
C LEU A 104 -11.17 -25.40 -21.65
N ALA A 105 -10.41 -25.08 -20.60
CA ALA A 105 -10.91 -24.42 -19.41
C ALA A 105 -11.43 -23.01 -19.72
N MET A 106 -10.71 -22.21 -20.52
CA MET A 106 -11.18 -20.90 -21.00
C MET A 106 -12.47 -21.03 -21.82
N TRP A 107 -12.52 -21.97 -22.75
CA TRP A 107 -13.70 -22.19 -23.59
C TRP A 107 -14.92 -22.66 -22.79
N ALA A 108 -14.73 -23.60 -21.87
CA ALA A 108 -15.79 -24.11 -20.99
C ALA A 108 -16.29 -23.03 -20.03
N THR A 109 -15.41 -22.18 -19.51
CA THR A 109 -15.81 -21.10 -18.59
C THR A 109 -16.39 -19.89 -19.30
N GLU A 110 -15.97 -19.54 -20.52
CA GLU A 110 -16.68 -18.58 -21.37
C GLU A 110 -18.11 -19.07 -21.63
N LYS A 111 -18.28 -20.36 -21.97
CA LYS A 111 -19.60 -20.99 -22.10
C LYS A 111 -20.43 -20.95 -20.81
N VAL A 112 -19.83 -21.22 -19.64
CA VAL A 112 -20.50 -21.20 -18.33
C VAL A 112 -20.84 -19.76 -17.89
N ALA A 113 -19.94 -18.80 -18.07
CA ALA A 113 -20.20 -17.39 -17.78
C ALA A 113 -21.27 -16.77 -18.71
N GLU A 114 -21.41 -17.29 -19.92
CA GLU A 114 -22.49 -16.96 -20.86
C GLU A 114 -23.82 -17.64 -20.50
N SER A 115 -23.78 -18.83 -19.87
CA SER A 115 -24.98 -19.60 -19.51
C SER A 115 -25.50 -19.35 -18.10
N VAL A 116 -24.86 -18.48 -17.30
CA VAL A 116 -25.50 -17.86 -16.13
C VAL A 116 -26.41 -16.72 -16.61
N PRO A 117 -27.73 -16.93 -16.71
CA PRO A 117 -28.62 -15.91 -17.22
C PRO A 117 -28.84 -14.88 -16.11
N LYS A 118 -28.21 -13.71 -16.23
CA LYS A 118 -28.73 -12.54 -15.52
C LYS A 118 -29.97 -12.11 -16.30
N GLN A 119 -31.15 -12.44 -15.77
CA GLN A 119 -32.47 -12.30 -16.43
C GLN A 119 -32.81 -10.90 -16.96
N ASN A 120 -31.98 -9.87 -16.73
CA ASN A 120 -32.27 -8.48 -17.08
C ASN A 120 -31.26 -7.82 -18.04
N ARG A 121 -30.36 -8.59 -18.68
CA ARG A 121 -29.30 -7.99 -19.55
C ARG A 121 -29.85 -7.12 -20.69
N THR A 122 -30.94 -7.52 -21.33
CA THR A 122 -31.56 -6.74 -22.42
C THR A 122 -32.11 -5.41 -21.93
N GLN A 123 -32.76 -5.40 -20.76
CA GLN A 123 -33.26 -4.19 -20.12
C GLN A 123 -32.11 -3.24 -19.77
N VAL A 124 -31.06 -3.74 -19.12
CA VAL A 124 -29.88 -2.93 -18.76
C VAL A 124 -29.19 -2.35 -20.00
N ARG A 125 -29.13 -3.11 -21.09
CA ARG A 125 -28.58 -2.62 -22.38
C ARG A 125 -29.40 -1.49 -22.96
N ARG A 126 -30.73 -1.64 -23.00
CA ARG A 126 -31.64 -0.60 -23.48
C ARG A 126 -31.49 0.67 -22.64
N TRP A 127 -31.49 0.53 -21.32
CA TRP A 127 -31.25 1.65 -20.40
C TRP A 127 -29.91 2.33 -20.69
N ARG A 128 -28.83 1.57 -20.89
CA ARG A 128 -27.49 2.11 -21.21
C ARG A 128 -27.47 2.91 -22.51
N GLU A 129 -28.13 2.42 -23.55
CA GLU A 129 -28.22 3.10 -24.85
C GLU A 129 -29.05 4.38 -24.75
N GLU A 130 -30.22 4.32 -24.11
CA GLU A 130 -31.06 5.48 -23.85
C GLU A 130 -30.32 6.53 -22.99
N TRP A 131 -29.55 6.09 -21.98
CA TRP A 131 -28.80 6.97 -21.08
C TRP A 131 -27.72 7.72 -21.84
N GLN A 132 -26.90 7.01 -22.61
CA GLN A 132 -25.87 7.61 -23.46
C GLN A 132 -26.48 8.62 -24.47
N ASN A 133 -27.66 8.34 -25.02
CA ASN A 133 -28.36 9.26 -25.91
C ASN A 133 -28.91 10.50 -25.16
N GLY A 134 -29.38 10.34 -23.92
CA GLY A 134 -29.77 11.44 -23.05
C GLY A 134 -28.62 12.39 -22.71
N LEU A 135 -27.42 11.83 -22.49
CA LEU A 135 -26.20 12.59 -22.20
C LEU A 135 -25.70 13.44 -23.38
N ASP A 136 -26.03 13.08 -24.63
CA ASP A 136 -25.61 13.84 -25.82
C ASP A 136 -26.06 15.31 -25.73
N GLY A 137 -27.29 15.57 -25.28
CA GLY A 137 -27.83 16.91 -25.11
C GLY A 137 -27.23 17.67 -23.92
N PHE A 138 -27.15 17.00 -22.76
CA PHE A 138 -26.62 17.60 -21.52
C PHE A 138 -25.14 17.98 -21.64
N PHE A 139 -24.30 17.08 -22.17
CA PHE A 139 -22.87 17.38 -22.37
C PHE A 139 -22.62 18.31 -23.55
N GLY A 140 -23.54 18.40 -24.52
CA GLY A 140 -23.46 19.40 -25.60
C GLY A 140 -23.49 20.83 -25.07
N VAL A 141 -24.34 21.10 -24.07
CA VAL A 141 -24.38 22.38 -23.35
C VAL A 141 -23.07 22.62 -22.60
N LEU A 142 -22.61 21.63 -21.81
CA LEU A 142 -21.34 21.71 -21.07
C LEU A 142 -20.16 22.03 -22.00
N ALA A 143 -20.13 21.46 -23.20
CA ALA A 143 -19.02 21.61 -24.14
C ALA A 143 -18.95 22.99 -24.81
N ARG A 144 -20.10 23.68 -24.96
CA ARG A 144 -20.18 25.03 -25.53
C ARG A 144 -19.89 26.13 -24.52
N CYS A 145 -19.90 25.81 -23.23
CA CYS A 145 -19.86 26.79 -22.14
C CYS A 145 -20.99 27.83 -22.18
N ASP A 146 -22.04 27.55 -22.98
CA ASP A 146 -23.25 28.37 -23.12
C ASP A 146 -24.32 27.76 -22.24
N CYS A 147 -24.45 28.27 -21.02
CA CYS A 147 -25.49 27.86 -20.08
C CYS A 147 -26.75 28.69 -20.32
N ASP A 148 -27.51 28.42 -21.39
CA ASP A 148 -28.93 28.79 -21.36
C ASP A 148 -29.62 27.91 -20.29
N PRO A 149 -30.10 28.49 -19.18
CA PRO A 149 -30.65 27.72 -18.07
C PRO A 149 -31.88 26.90 -18.47
N ALA A 150 -32.68 27.41 -19.42
CA ALA A 150 -33.92 26.77 -19.84
C ALA A 150 -33.67 25.48 -20.67
N SER A 151 -32.72 25.54 -21.62
CA SER A 151 -32.33 24.39 -22.43
C SER A 151 -31.66 23.30 -21.58
N SER A 152 -30.83 23.70 -20.62
CA SER A 152 -30.15 22.80 -19.68
C SER A 152 -31.13 22.04 -18.79
N LEU A 153 -32.17 22.74 -18.30
CA LEU A 153 -33.21 22.18 -17.42
C LEU A 153 -34.01 21.05 -18.08
N LYS A 154 -34.35 21.20 -19.37
CA LYS A 154 -35.11 20.19 -20.12
C LYS A 154 -34.34 18.87 -20.24
N PHE A 155 -33.03 18.94 -20.54
CA PHE A 155 -32.19 17.74 -20.61
C PHE A 155 -31.99 17.12 -19.23
N ALA A 156 -31.78 17.95 -18.21
CA ALA A 156 -31.68 17.55 -16.80
C ALA A 156 -32.92 16.76 -16.34
N GLN A 157 -34.14 17.28 -16.55
CA GLN A 157 -35.37 16.60 -16.16
C GLN A 157 -35.54 15.23 -16.84
N ARG A 158 -35.18 15.13 -18.12
CA ARG A 158 -35.20 13.85 -18.84
C ARG A 158 -34.25 12.83 -18.20
N LEU A 159 -33.04 13.24 -17.82
CA LEU A 159 -32.09 12.36 -17.14
C LEU A 159 -32.62 11.89 -15.78
N VAL A 160 -33.23 12.78 -14.99
CA VAL A 160 -33.84 12.40 -13.70
C VAL A 160 -34.93 11.35 -13.88
N GLY A 161 -35.80 11.49 -14.89
CA GLY A 161 -36.81 10.46 -15.19
C GLY A 161 -36.21 9.09 -15.54
N MET A 162 -35.04 9.07 -16.19
CA MET A 162 -34.32 7.82 -16.48
C MET A 162 -33.70 7.17 -15.24
N LEU A 163 -33.23 7.97 -14.29
CA LEU A 163 -32.65 7.50 -13.03
C LEU A 163 -33.68 6.77 -12.14
N GLN A 164 -34.97 7.05 -12.33
CA GLN A 164 -36.08 6.38 -11.64
C GLN A 164 -36.45 5.02 -12.26
N SER A 165 -35.87 4.66 -13.41
CA SER A 165 -36.16 3.38 -14.05
C SER A 165 -35.60 2.20 -13.24
N PRO A 166 -36.35 1.10 -13.07
CA PRO A 166 -35.91 -0.01 -12.24
C PRO A 166 -34.69 -0.71 -12.86
N LEU A 167 -33.62 -0.84 -12.05
CA LEU A 167 -32.41 -1.58 -12.38
C LEU A 167 -32.26 -2.80 -11.45
N PRO A 168 -31.57 -3.88 -11.88
CA PRO A 168 -31.34 -5.07 -11.05
C PRO A 168 -30.62 -4.74 -9.73
N SER A 169 -31.00 -5.40 -8.62
CA SER A 169 -30.38 -5.17 -7.30
C SER A 169 -28.88 -5.46 -7.29
N ASP A 170 -28.43 -6.51 -7.99
CA ASP A 170 -27.02 -6.87 -8.11
C ASP A 170 -26.20 -5.84 -8.93
N LEU A 171 -26.85 -5.06 -9.79
CA LEU A 171 -26.23 -3.89 -10.44
C LEU A 171 -26.19 -2.70 -9.50
N LEU A 172 -27.25 -2.44 -8.73
CA LEU A 172 -27.31 -1.32 -7.79
C LEU A 172 -26.21 -1.41 -6.71
N GLU A 173 -25.90 -2.61 -6.23
CA GLU A 173 -24.83 -2.86 -5.25
C GLU A 173 -23.40 -2.81 -5.85
N LEU A 174 -23.26 -2.71 -7.18
CA LEU A 174 -21.96 -2.70 -7.84
C LEU A 174 -21.19 -1.43 -7.49
N ARG A 175 -20.00 -1.57 -6.90
CA ARG A 175 -19.07 -0.47 -6.64
C ARG A 175 -18.43 0.05 -7.94
N LEU A 176 -18.35 1.37 -8.06
CA LEU A 176 -17.86 2.11 -9.21
C LEU A 176 -16.36 2.40 -9.11
N GLY A 177 -15.67 2.27 -10.24
CA GLY A 177 -14.23 2.55 -10.34
C GLY A 177 -13.96 4.05 -10.42
N VAL A 178 -12.97 4.52 -9.65
CA VAL A 178 -12.56 5.93 -9.66
C VAL A 178 -11.65 6.23 -10.87
N PRO A 179 -11.98 7.21 -11.72
CA PRO A 179 -11.19 7.53 -12.91
C PRO A 179 -9.88 8.24 -12.55
N SER A 180 -8.75 7.55 -12.72
CA SER A 180 -7.42 8.11 -12.38
C SER A 180 -7.09 9.42 -13.09
N ALA A 181 -7.63 9.63 -14.31
CA ALA A 181 -7.48 10.89 -15.05
C ALA A 181 -7.88 12.10 -14.20
N PHE A 182 -9.04 12.04 -13.55
CA PHE A 182 -9.63 13.15 -12.83
C PHE A 182 -9.31 13.14 -11.34
N SER A 183 -9.05 11.96 -10.75
CA SER A 183 -8.77 11.86 -9.32
C SER A 183 -7.30 12.11 -8.96
N ARG A 184 -6.34 11.84 -9.86
CA ARG A 184 -4.91 11.87 -9.51
C ARG A 184 -3.93 12.27 -10.62
N LEU A 185 -4.37 12.39 -11.87
CA LEU A 185 -3.52 12.79 -13.00
C LEU A 185 -3.79 14.23 -13.44
N ASP A 186 -4.46 15.02 -12.59
CA ASP A 186 -4.69 16.46 -12.73
C ASP A 186 -5.44 16.92 -13.99
N LEU A 187 -6.07 15.99 -14.72
CA LEU A 187 -6.89 16.35 -15.87
C LEU A 187 -8.25 16.88 -15.44
N THR A 188 -8.82 17.66 -16.34
CA THR A 188 -10.17 18.22 -16.28
C THR A 188 -10.98 17.80 -17.51
N HIS A 189 -12.30 17.97 -17.47
CA HIS A 189 -13.13 17.74 -18.66
C HIS A 189 -12.77 18.72 -19.79
N LEU A 190 -12.27 19.92 -19.47
CA LEU A 190 -11.81 20.91 -20.45
C LEU A 190 -10.58 20.44 -21.24
N ASP A 191 -9.71 19.64 -20.63
CA ASP A 191 -8.55 19.06 -21.33
C ASP A 191 -8.97 18.03 -22.38
N VAL A 192 -10.03 17.27 -22.09
CA VAL A 192 -10.64 16.34 -23.04
C VAL A 192 -11.31 17.10 -24.18
N LEU A 193 -11.99 18.21 -23.90
CA LEU A 193 -12.58 19.06 -24.94
C LEU A 193 -11.49 19.73 -25.79
N ALA A 194 -10.37 20.15 -25.21
CA ALA A 194 -9.24 20.71 -25.94
C ALA A 194 -8.66 19.70 -26.95
N LEU A 195 -8.52 18.43 -26.56
CA LEU A 195 -8.18 17.33 -27.46
C LEU A 195 -9.22 17.17 -28.58
N GLY A 196 -10.52 17.21 -28.25
CA GLY A 196 -11.60 17.16 -29.23
C GLY A 196 -11.54 18.30 -30.25
N ARG A 197 -11.27 19.53 -29.80
CA ARG A 197 -11.12 20.71 -30.67
C ARG A 197 -9.94 20.56 -31.63
N GLN A 198 -8.80 20.06 -31.16
CA GLN A 198 -7.65 19.76 -32.03
C GLN A 198 -8.00 18.74 -33.13
N MET A 199 -8.72 17.67 -32.76
CA MET A 199 -9.20 16.70 -33.75
C MET A 199 -10.18 17.35 -34.73
N ALA A 200 -11.13 18.17 -34.26
CA ALA A 200 -12.12 18.81 -35.10
C ALA A 200 -11.52 19.82 -36.10
N GLN A 201 -10.38 20.44 -35.74
CA GLN A 201 -9.59 21.29 -36.62
C GLN A 201 -8.82 20.48 -37.67
N GLN A 202 -8.23 19.34 -37.27
CA GLN A 202 -7.46 18.49 -38.18
C GLN A 202 -8.34 17.72 -39.17
N TYR A 203 -9.59 17.40 -38.81
CA TYR A 203 -10.55 16.70 -39.66
C TYR A 203 -11.80 17.56 -39.91
N PRO A 204 -11.74 18.56 -40.80
CA PRO A 204 -12.84 19.51 -41.01
C PRO A 204 -14.12 18.87 -41.60
N ASP A 205 -14.01 17.75 -42.30
CA ASP A 205 -15.16 17.06 -42.89
C ASP A 205 -16.09 16.43 -41.83
N ARG A 206 -17.25 17.07 -41.62
CA ARG A 206 -18.27 16.66 -40.65
C ARG A 206 -19.17 15.52 -41.13
N SER A 207 -19.06 15.12 -42.40
CA SER A 207 -19.77 13.95 -42.94
C SER A 207 -19.08 12.63 -42.61
N HIS A 208 -17.79 12.68 -42.29
CA HIS A 208 -16.96 11.50 -42.04
C HIS A 208 -17.36 10.78 -40.74
N PRO A 209 -17.60 9.45 -40.76
CA PRO A 209 -18.05 8.70 -39.60
C PRO A 209 -16.91 8.42 -38.59
N ILE A 210 -17.16 8.72 -37.31
CA ILE A 210 -16.19 8.58 -36.22
C ILE A 210 -16.68 7.57 -35.18
N LEU A 211 -15.80 6.65 -34.80
CA LEU A 211 -16.00 5.71 -33.69
C LEU A 211 -15.01 6.02 -32.57
N LEU A 212 -15.51 6.43 -31.41
CA LEU A 212 -14.70 6.62 -30.21
C LEU A 212 -14.54 5.28 -29.48
N LEU A 213 -13.29 4.80 -29.38
CA LEU A 213 -12.93 3.60 -28.62
C LEU A 213 -12.36 4.00 -27.26
N GLY A 214 -13.21 3.99 -26.23
CA GLY A 214 -12.82 4.26 -24.86
C GLY A 214 -12.10 3.07 -24.23
N LEU A 215 -10.86 3.26 -23.77
CA LEU A 215 -10.16 2.23 -23.03
C LEU A 215 -10.42 2.39 -21.53
N ARG A 216 -10.77 1.29 -20.84
CA ARG A 216 -10.91 1.22 -19.37
C ARG A 216 -11.80 2.34 -18.80
N THR A 217 -11.65 2.65 -17.51
CA THR A 217 -12.47 3.64 -16.82
C THR A 217 -12.37 5.03 -17.45
N ALA A 218 -11.17 5.60 -17.62
CA ALA A 218 -11.06 6.98 -18.13
C ALA A 218 -11.53 7.12 -19.57
N GLY A 219 -11.29 6.13 -20.43
CA GLY A 219 -11.76 6.16 -21.81
C GLY A 219 -13.28 6.17 -21.92
N THR A 220 -14.02 5.58 -20.98
CA THR A 220 -15.50 5.72 -20.91
C THR A 220 -15.91 7.17 -20.75
N TYR A 221 -15.25 7.91 -19.86
CA TYR A 221 -15.57 9.32 -19.59
C TYR A 221 -15.20 10.18 -20.81
N PHE A 222 -14.02 9.94 -21.39
CA PHE A 222 -13.53 10.70 -22.53
C PHE A 222 -14.41 10.48 -23.76
N SER A 223 -14.74 9.22 -24.06
CA SER A 223 -15.58 8.88 -25.22
C SER A 223 -17.02 9.39 -25.07
N ALA A 224 -17.59 9.39 -23.87
CA ALA A 224 -18.92 9.96 -23.64
C ALA A 224 -18.94 11.47 -23.88
N LEU A 225 -17.97 12.22 -23.33
CA LEU A 225 -17.89 13.67 -23.52
C LEU A 225 -17.58 14.05 -24.98
N LEU A 226 -16.60 13.38 -25.59
CA LEU A 226 -16.20 13.65 -26.98
C LEU A 226 -17.31 13.31 -27.98
N ARG A 227 -18.12 12.28 -27.71
CA ARG A 227 -19.27 11.95 -28.57
C ARG A 227 -20.25 13.11 -28.62
N SER A 228 -20.62 13.64 -27.45
CA SER A 228 -21.54 14.77 -27.35
C SER A 228 -20.96 16.03 -27.99
N PHE A 229 -19.68 16.32 -27.70
CA PHE A 229 -18.97 17.44 -28.30
C PHE A 229 -18.92 17.37 -29.83
N LEU A 230 -18.49 16.24 -30.41
CA LEU A 230 -18.40 16.10 -31.88
C LEU A 230 -19.79 16.22 -32.55
N LYS A 231 -20.84 15.67 -31.93
CA LYS A 231 -22.21 15.89 -32.42
C LYS A 231 -22.61 17.36 -32.38
N ALA A 232 -22.27 18.06 -31.31
CA ALA A 232 -22.53 19.50 -31.16
C ALA A 232 -21.73 20.36 -32.15
N GLU A 233 -20.55 19.90 -32.58
CA GLU A 233 -19.70 20.49 -33.63
C GLU A 233 -20.17 20.12 -35.06
N GLY A 234 -21.30 19.42 -35.19
CA GLY A 234 -21.95 19.13 -36.46
C GLY A 234 -21.56 17.81 -37.14
N TYR A 235 -20.77 16.94 -36.49
CA TYR A 235 -20.47 15.62 -37.05
C TYR A 235 -21.72 14.74 -37.13
N ARG A 236 -22.04 14.25 -38.33
CA ARG A 236 -23.30 13.54 -38.61
C ARG A 236 -23.35 12.13 -38.03
N GLN A 237 -22.22 11.42 -38.02
CA GLN A 237 -22.14 10.03 -37.60
C GLN A 237 -21.02 9.84 -36.55
N VAL A 238 -21.41 9.82 -35.27
CA VAL A 238 -20.50 9.60 -34.14
C VAL A 238 -21.02 8.48 -33.27
N ALA A 239 -20.21 7.44 -33.08
CA ALA A 239 -20.49 6.29 -32.22
C ALA A 239 -19.42 6.14 -31.12
N SER A 240 -19.74 5.41 -30.05
CA SER A 240 -18.79 5.10 -28.98
C SER A 240 -18.89 3.63 -28.55
N VAL A 241 -17.73 3.00 -28.32
CA VAL A 241 -17.58 1.64 -27.77
C VAL A 241 -16.49 1.69 -26.71
N THR A 242 -16.64 0.94 -25.62
CA THR A 242 -15.68 0.92 -24.51
C THR A 242 -15.14 -0.51 -24.32
N VAL A 243 -13.83 -0.68 -24.12
CA VAL A 243 -13.21 -2.00 -23.95
C VAL A 243 -12.23 -2.03 -22.76
N GLN A 244 -12.00 -3.21 -22.19
CA GLN A 244 -10.91 -3.42 -21.22
C GLN A 244 -9.71 -4.14 -21.91
N PRO A 245 -8.65 -3.42 -22.31
CA PRO A 245 -7.61 -3.96 -23.21
C PRO A 245 -6.94 -5.23 -22.69
N LYS A 246 -6.64 -5.29 -21.39
CA LYS A 246 -5.97 -6.44 -20.76
C LYS A 246 -6.84 -7.70 -20.66
N LYS A 247 -8.17 -7.56 -20.77
CA LYS A 247 -9.11 -8.69 -20.82
C LYS A 247 -9.44 -9.09 -22.25
N GLY A 248 -9.22 -8.19 -23.21
CA GLY A 248 -9.69 -8.32 -24.58
C GLY A 248 -11.17 -7.95 -24.72
N PRO A 249 -11.64 -7.73 -25.96
CA PRO A 249 -13.04 -7.44 -26.22
C PRO A 249 -13.91 -8.70 -26.10
N SER A 250 -15.07 -8.56 -25.47
CA SER A 250 -16.15 -9.54 -25.48
C SER A 250 -16.60 -9.84 -26.92
N ARG A 251 -17.35 -10.94 -27.11
CA ARG A 251 -17.88 -11.30 -28.44
C ARG A 251 -18.70 -10.17 -29.06
N ARG A 252 -19.59 -9.55 -28.27
CA ARG A 252 -20.40 -8.42 -28.73
C ARG A 252 -19.56 -7.19 -29.07
N GLU A 253 -18.59 -6.82 -28.24
CA GLU A 253 -17.68 -5.70 -28.53
C GLU A 253 -16.91 -5.96 -29.84
N ARG A 254 -16.49 -7.22 -30.11
CA ARG A 254 -15.88 -7.61 -31.39
C ARG A 254 -16.83 -7.45 -32.57
N ASP A 255 -18.08 -7.90 -32.43
CA ASP A 255 -19.10 -7.80 -33.47
C ASP A 255 -19.43 -6.33 -33.78
N GLU A 256 -19.55 -5.48 -32.76
CA GLU A 256 -19.77 -4.04 -32.91
C GLU A 256 -18.59 -3.34 -33.60
N LEU A 257 -17.35 -3.63 -33.18
CA LEU A 257 -16.15 -3.10 -33.82
C LEU A 257 -16.07 -3.52 -35.29
N THR A 258 -16.34 -4.80 -35.59
CA THR A 258 -16.32 -5.33 -36.96
C THR A 258 -17.41 -4.69 -37.82
N ARG A 259 -18.59 -4.44 -37.26
CA ARG A 259 -19.68 -3.75 -37.97
C ARG A 259 -19.28 -2.33 -38.34
N TYR A 260 -18.69 -1.57 -37.42
CA TYR A 260 -18.25 -0.20 -37.72
C TYR A 260 -17.07 -0.15 -38.70
N ALA A 261 -16.16 -1.12 -38.64
CA ALA A 261 -15.08 -1.25 -39.62
C ALA A 261 -15.65 -1.40 -41.04
N LYS A 262 -16.64 -2.29 -41.23
CA LYS A 262 -17.33 -2.49 -42.52
C LYS A 262 -18.10 -1.26 -43.00
N GLN A 263 -18.56 -0.41 -42.08
CA GLN A 263 -19.25 0.85 -42.39
C GLN A 263 -18.28 2.00 -42.70
N GLY A 264 -16.96 1.77 -42.72
CA GLY A 264 -15.98 2.77 -43.10
C GLY A 264 -15.67 3.80 -42.01
N PHE A 265 -15.95 3.52 -40.74
CA PHE A 265 -15.65 4.44 -39.64
C PHE A 265 -14.14 4.66 -39.47
N THR A 266 -13.75 5.88 -39.10
CA THR A 266 -12.45 6.15 -38.49
C THR A 266 -12.54 5.89 -36.99
N ILE A 267 -11.65 5.08 -36.45
CA ILE A 267 -11.63 4.76 -35.02
C ILE A 267 -10.64 5.65 -34.27
N VAL A 268 -11.09 6.24 -33.18
CA VAL A 268 -10.33 7.15 -32.32
C VAL A 268 -10.24 6.55 -30.93
N ILE A 269 -9.05 6.10 -30.57
CA ILE A 269 -8.73 5.50 -29.28
C ILE A 269 -8.54 6.60 -28.25
N VAL A 270 -9.28 6.55 -27.14
CA VAL A 270 -9.20 7.55 -26.06
C VAL A 270 -8.91 6.88 -24.72
N ASP A 271 -7.96 7.45 -23.97
CA ASP A 271 -7.60 7.00 -22.63
C ASP A 271 -6.86 8.11 -21.85
N ASP A 272 -6.59 7.86 -20.57
CA ASP A 272 -5.74 8.74 -19.75
C ASP A 272 -4.24 8.67 -20.15
N PRO A 273 -3.43 9.67 -19.74
CA PRO A 273 -2.04 9.77 -20.15
C PRO A 273 -1.25 8.51 -19.79
N PRO A 274 -0.66 7.77 -20.74
CA PRO A 274 -0.15 6.43 -20.50
C PRO A 274 1.21 6.45 -19.78
N ASN A 275 1.56 5.34 -19.11
CA ASN A 275 2.89 5.20 -18.50
C ASN A 275 3.97 4.77 -19.52
N SER A 276 3.62 3.90 -20.47
CA SER A 276 4.56 3.34 -21.46
C SER A 276 3.95 3.10 -22.83
N GLY A 277 2.73 3.61 -23.08
CA GLY A 277 1.98 3.38 -24.32
C GLY A 277 1.39 1.98 -24.53
N GLY A 278 1.81 0.96 -23.76
CA GLY A 278 1.43 -0.45 -24.03
C GLY A 278 -0.08 -0.74 -24.09
N THR A 279 -0.91 -0.04 -23.31
CA THR A 279 -2.37 -0.17 -23.38
C THR A 279 -2.93 0.37 -24.71
N ILE A 280 -2.34 1.45 -25.23
CA ILE A 280 -2.72 2.04 -26.52
C ILE A 280 -2.37 1.09 -27.66
N VAL A 281 -1.18 0.46 -27.61
CA VAL A 281 -0.76 -0.56 -28.58
C VAL A 281 -1.76 -1.73 -28.62
N ILE A 282 -2.20 -2.22 -27.46
CA ILE A 282 -3.24 -3.27 -27.41
C ILE A 282 -4.55 -2.77 -28.01
N GLY A 283 -4.94 -1.51 -27.77
CA GLY A 283 -6.11 -0.89 -28.39
C GLY A 283 -6.03 -0.84 -29.92
N VAL A 284 -4.87 -0.47 -30.46
CA VAL A 284 -4.60 -0.49 -31.91
C VAL A 284 -4.69 -1.92 -32.46
N GLU A 285 -4.14 -2.91 -31.75
CA GLU A 285 -4.23 -4.32 -32.15
C GLU A 285 -5.68 -4.82 -32.16
N ILE A 286 -6.48 -4.43 -31.17
CA ILE A 286 -7.93 -4.74 -31.12
C ILE A 286 -8.64 -4.15 -32.35
N ALA A 287 -8.38 -2.88 -32.68
CA ALA A 287 -8.96 -2.23 -33.85
C ALA A 287 -8.54 -2.92 -35.15
N ARG A 288 -7.25 -3.23 -35.33
CA ARG A 288 -6.76 -3.95 -36.52
C ARG A 288 -7.40 -5.32 -36.68
N LYS A 289 -7.53 -6.08 -35.59
CA LYS A 289 -8.19 -7.40 -35.60
C LYS A 289 -9.68 -7.33 -35.94
N ALA A 290 -10.34 -6.21 -35.67
CA ALA A 290 -11.72 -5.97 -36.08
C ALA A 290 -11.88 -5.54 -37.55
N GLY A 291 -10.77 -5.30 -38.26
CA GLY A 291 -10.77 -4.96 -39.69
C GLY A 291 -10.55 -3.49 -40.02
N PHE A 292 -10.16 -2.64 -39.06
CA PHE A 292 -9.80 -1.25 -39.35
C PHE A 292 -8.41 -1.15 -40.02
N GLU A 293 -8.33 -0.38 -41.11
CA GLU A 293 -7.07 0.00 -41.74
C GLU A 293 -6.25 0.92 -40.83
N LEU A 294 -4.92 0.78 -40.83
CA LEU A 294 -4.04 1.57 -39.95
C LEU A 294 -4.19 3.09 -40.16
N ALA A 295 -4.42 3.53 -41.40
CA ALA A 295 -4.65 4.95 -41.72
C ALA A 295 -5.92 5.53 -41.07
N ARG A 296 -6.91 4.66 -40.79
CA ARG A 296 -8.19 4.98 -40.15
C ARG A 296 -8.18 4.79 -38.63
N ILE A 297 -7.02 4.46 -38.05
CA ILE A 297 -6.84 4.34 -36.60
C ILE A 297 -6.11 5.58 -36.11
N LYS A 298 -6.73 6.30 -35.17
CA LYS A 298 -6.14 7.45 -34.47
C LYS A 298 -6.20 7.21 -32.97
N ALA A 299 -5.26 7.80 -32.24
CA ALA A 299 -5.26 7.83 -30.78
C ALA A 299 -5.27 9.28 -30.31
N LEU A 300 -6.23 9.64 -29.48
CA LEU A 300 -6.39 10.96 -28.89
C LEU A 300 -6.15 10.85 -27.39
N VAL A 301 -4.91 11.10 -26.97
CA VAL A 301 -4.40 10.75 -25.64
C VAL A 301 -3.49 11.87 -25.13
N PRO A 302 -3.73 12.47 -23.95
CA PRO A 302 -2.87 13.51 -23.40
C PRO A 302 -1.49 12.96 -22.98
N THR A 303 -0.47 13.81 -22.97
CA THR A 303 0.89 13.44 -22.56
C THR A 303 1.15 13.81 -21.11
N HIS A 304 1.65 12.87 -20.31
CA HIS A 304 2.01 13.11 -18.91
C HIS A 304 3.43 13.69 -18.79
N PRO A 305 3.70 14.65 -17.88
CA PRO A 305 5.04 15.20 -17.64
C PRO A 305 6.12 14.15 -17.39
N ALA A 306 5.80 13.11 -16.61
CA ALA A 306 6.69 11.99 -16.30
C ALA A 306 7.11 11.13 -17.51
N THR A 307 6.36 11.17 -18.61
CA THR A 307 6.55 10.27 -19.76
C THR A 307 6.36 11.04 -21.07
N PRO A 308 7.17 12.08 -21.34
CA PRO A 308 6.95 12.98 -22.48
C PRO A 308 7.09 12.26 -23.83
N ASN A 309 7.93 11.24 -23.89
CA ASN A 309 8.26 10.50 -25.12
C ASN A 309 7.47 9.19 -25.29
N TRP A 310 6.35 9.00 -24.60
CA TRP A 310 5.61 7.73 -24.62
C TRP A 310 5.13 7.31 -26.02
N ALA A 311 4.87 8.29 -26.90
CA ALA A 311 4.35 8.08 -28.24
C ALA A 311 5.44 7.83 -29.30
N SER A 312 6.73 7.99 -28.96
CA SER A 312 7.87 7.90 -29.90
C SER A 312 8.00 6.57 -30.65
N THR A 313 7.38 5.51 -30.14
CA THR A 313 7.40 4.17 -30.76
C THR A 313 6.20 3.90 -31.67
N LEU A 314 5.26 4.84 -31.76
CA LEU A 314 4.07 4.73 -32.60
C LEU A 314 4.28 5.46 -33.94
N PRO A 315 3.63 5.01 -35.02
CA PRO A 315 3.72 5.68 -36.33
C PRO A 315 3.31 7.14 -36.29
N ASP A 316 3.99 7.97 -37.08
CA ASP A 316 3.66 9.39 -37.24
C ASP A 316 2.21 9.59 -37.71
N GLY A 317 1.55 10.60 -37.17
CA GLY A 317 0.14 10.91 -37.49
C GLY A 317 -0.89 9.92 -36.92
N LEU A 318 -0.47 8.90 -36.16
CA LEU A 318 -1.39 8.02 -35.41
C LEU A 318 -1.88 8.68 -34.12
N VAL A 319 -1.01 9.43 -33.42
CA VAL A 319 -1.29 10.00 -32.11
C VAL A 319 -1.50 11.52 -32.20
N MET A 320 -2.62 12.00 -31.65
CA MET A 320 -2.87 13.40 -31.33
C MET A 320 -2.80 13.55 -29.80
N THR A 321 -1.97 14.48 -29.32
CA THR A 321 -1.73 14.67 -27.88
C THR A 321 -1.86 16.12 -27.45
N LEU A 322 -2.25 16.30 -26.18
CA LEU A 322 -2.21 17.58 -25.47
C LEU A 322 -0.98 17.60 -24.55
N ALA A 323 -0.12 18.60 -24.76
CA ALA A 323 1.08 18.81 -23.96
C ALA A 323 0.70 19.26 -22.53
N PRO A 324 1.50 18.90 -21.49
CA PRO A 324 1.17 19.22 -20.11
C PRO A 324 0.94 20.70 -19.82
N GLU A 325 1.69 21.60 -20.48
CA GLU A 325 1.60 23.06 -20.30
C GLU A 325 0.24 23.60 -20.75
N ARG A 326 -0.45 22.87 -21.62
CA ARG A 326 -1.79 23.21 -22.11
C ARG A 326 -2.90 22.66 -21.22
N TRP A 327 -2.58 21.92 -20.15
CA TRP A 327 -3.59 21.41 -19.24
C TRP A 327 -4.21 22.55 -18.43
N ARG A 328 -5.51 22.49 -18.19
CA ARG A 328 -6.28 23.55 -17.53
C ARG A 328 -5.70 23.91 -16.16
N LYS A 329 -5.39 22.92 -15.32
CA LYS A 329 -4.85 23.19 -13.98
C LYS A 329 -3.46 23.81 -14.00
N GLN A 330 -2.64 23.50 -15.01
CA GLN A 330 -1.35 24.18 -15.20
C GLN A 330 -1.56 25.67 -15.53
N GLN A 331 -2.53 25.99 -16.38
CA GLN A 331 -2.88 27.37 -16.70
C GLN A 331 -3.44 28.14 -15.49
N LEU A 332 -4.23 27.47 -14.63
CA LEU A 332 -4.75 28.07 -13.39
C LEU A 332 -3.65 28.42 -12.38
N LEU A 333 -2.50 27.74 -12.42
CA LEU A 333 -1.33 28.06 -11.60
C LEU A 333 -0.41 29.14 -12.21
N GLY A 334 -0.90 29.87 -13.21
CA GLY A 334 -0.26 31.11 -13.67
C GLY A 334 -0.33 32.20 -12.59
N PRO A 335 0.74 32.98 -12.35
CA PRO A 335 0.81 33.94 -11.23
C PRO A 335 -0.39 34.88 -11.10
N LYS A 336 -0.90 35.43 -12.21
CA LYS A 336 -2.06 36.33 -12.21
C LYS A 336 -3.36 35.65 -11.80
N ASN A 337 -3.58 34.40 -12.24
CA ASN A 337 -4.77 33.63 -11.87
C ASN A 337 -4.75 33.28 -10.38
N VAL A 338 -3.57 32.95 -9.86
CA VAL A 338 -3.35 32.67 -8.44
C VAL A 338 -3.52 33.93 -7.61
N GLU A 339 -2.96 35.07 -8.03
CA GLU A 339 -3.14 36.36 -7.33
C GLU A 339 -4.62 36.70 -7.18
N ASN A 340 -5.40 36.61 -8.27
CA ASN A 340 -6.84 36.88 -8.22
C ASN A 340 -7.56 35.95 -7.23
N ARG A 341 -7.18 34.67 -7.18
CA ARG A 341 -7.79 33.70 -6.27
C ARG A 341 -7.39 33.95 -4.81
N LEU A 342 -6.12 34.25 -4.56
CA LEU A 342 -5.63 34.54 -3.21
C LEU A 342 -6.15 35.87 -2.69
N ALA A 343 -6.39 36.85 -3.57
CA ALA A 343 -7.04 38.10 -3.21
C ALA A 343 -8.42 37.85 -2.59
N GLU A 344 -9.23 36.97 -3.17
CA GLU A 344 -10.53 36.57 -2.60
C GLU A 344 -10.39 36.02 -1.18
N TYR A 345 -9.46 35.09 -0.95
CA TYR A 345 -9.27 34.45 0.36
C TYR A 345 -8.68 35.40 1.41
N PHE A 346 -7.65 36.16 1.08
CA PHE A 346 -7.00 37.05 2.04
C PHE A 346 -7.79 38.34 2.31
N THR A 347 -8.57 38.84 1.34
CA THR A 347 -9.46 39.97 1.61
C THR A 347 -10.57 39.59 2.60
N TRP A 348 -11.07 38.35 2.54
CA TRP A 348 -11.98 37.83 3.58
C TRP A 348 -11.33 37.80 4.96
N GLN A 349 -10.04 37.48 5.04
CA GLN A 349 -9.25 37.51 6.28
C GLN A 349 -8.86 38.94 6.72
N GLY A 350 -9.35 39.99 6.05
CA GLY A 350 -9.15 41.38 6.43
C GLY A 350 -7.93 42.07 5.80
N PHE A 351 -7.22 41.43 4.86
CA PHE A 351 -6.12 42.07 4.14
C PHE A 351 -6.62 42.96 3.00
N THR A 352 -6.03 44.16 2.86
CA THR A 352 -6.45 45.18 1.88
C THR A 352 -5.62 45.14 0.59
N GLY A 353 -4.43 44.57 0.63
CA GLY A 353 -3.55 44.40 -0.53
C GLY A 353 -3.01 42.97 -0.60
N VAL A 354 -3.10 42.34 -1.78
CA VAL A 354 -2.60 40.98 -2.03
C VAL A 354 -1.85 40.96 -3.34
N ARG A 355 -0.57 40.55 -3.31
CA ARG A 355 0.28 40.44 -4.49
C ARG A 355 1.09 39.15 -4.49
N VAL A 356 1.07 38.44 -5.61
CA VAL A 356 1.95 37.29 -5.84
C VAL A 356 3.23 37.80 -6.49
N VAL A 357 4.38 37.53 -5.88
CA VAL A 357 5.67 38.06 -6.33
C VAL A 357 6.59 36.95 -6.83
N GLY A 358 7.42 37.27 -7.82
CA GLY A 358 8.53 36.41 -8.21
C GLY A 358 9.59 36.39 -7.12
N SER A 359 10.01 35.21 -6.69
CA SER A 359 10.92 35.05 -5.55
C SER A 359 11.86 33.86 -5.76
N HIS A 360 13.15 34.11 -5.60
CA HIS A 360 14.18 33.06 -5.61
C HIS A 360 13.89 31.98 -4.56
N ARG A 361 13.37 32.38 -3.39
CA ARG A 361 13.06 31.43 -2.31
C ARG A 361 11.89 30.52 -2.69
N ALA A 362 10.85 31.06 -3.34
CA ALA A 362 9.76 30.24 -3.85
C ALA A 362 10.24 29.29 -4.95
N ASP A 363 11.18 29.72 -5.80
CA ASP A 363 11.76 28.88 -6.86
C ASP A 363 12.63 27.74 -6.30
N GLU A 364 13.43 28.01 -5.25
CA GLU A 364 14.15 26.99 -4.48
C GLU A 364 13.19 25.95 -3.90
N LEU A 365 12.17 26.40 -3.18
CA LEU A 365 11.16 25.52 -2.56
C LEU A 365 10.42 24.69 -3.60
N ASN A 366 10.08 25.27 -4.76
CA ASN A 366 9.46 24.53 -5.85
C ASN A 366 10.41 23.51 -6.48
N SER A 367 11.70 23.80 -6.55
CA SER A 367 12.72 22.88 -7.06
C SER A 367 12.89 21.67 -6.11
N GLU A 368 12.91 21.91 -4.80
CA GLU A 368 12.90 20.87 -3.78
C GLU A 368 11.62 20.03 -3.82
N LEU A 369 10.47 20.68 -3.95
CA LEU A 369 9.15 20.04 -3.99
C LEU A 369 8.97 19.13 -5.22
N ASN A 370 9.46 19.55 -6.38
CA ASN A 370 9.32 18.80 -7.63
C ASN A 370 10.37 17.70 -7.79
N GLY A 371 11.58 17.87 -7.23
CA GLY A 371 12.65 16.89 -7.24
C GLY A 371 13.08 16.39 -8.64
N PRO A 372 14.12 15.55 -8.74
CA PRO A 372 14.64 15.09 -10.03
C PRO A 372 13.77 14.04 -10.75
N ASN A 373 12.81 13.40 -10.06
CA ASN A 373 12.00 12.31 -10.61
C ASN A 373 10.50 12.63 -10.57
N HIS A 374 9.94 13.01 -11.71
CA HIS A 374 8.49 13.15 -11.88
C HIS A 374 7.86 11.75 -11.96
N ASN A 375 7.24 11.29 -10.87
CA ASN A 375 6.45 10.05 -10.90
C ASN A 375 5.06 10.33 -11.50
N ARG A 376 4.50 9.38 -12.26
CA ARG A 376 3.13 9.48 -12.83
C ARG A 376 2.02 9.58 -11.76
N GLY A 377 2.33 9.26 -10.51
CA GLY A 377 1.41 9.45 -9.37
C GLY A 377 1.55 10.80 -8.66
N ALA A 378 2.52 11.62 -9.03
CA ALA A 378 2.72 12.94 -8.44
C ALA A 378 1.67 13.91 -8.99
N THR A 379 0.95 14.56 -8.08
CA THR A 379 0.01 15.63 -8.41
C THR A 379 0.74 16.95 -8.60
N LEU A 380 0.19 17.81 -9.43
CA LEU A 380 0.58 19.20 -9.59
C LEU A 380 0.56 19.95 -8.25
N LYS A 381 1.69 20.57 -7.92
CA LYS A 381 1.85 21.46 -6.77
C LYS A 381 2.74 22.63 -7.15
N ARG A 382 2.49 23.79 -6.55
CA ARG A 382 3.36 24.97 -6.67
C ARG A 382 3.25 25.86 -5.44
N ILE A 383 4.38 26.34 -4.96
CA ILE A 383 4.49 27.29 -3.85
C ILE A 383 4.64 28.70 -4.44
N PHE A 384 3.91 29.65 -3.86
CA PHE A 384 3.95 31.07 -4.21
C PHE A 384 4.32 31.90 -2.99
N GLU A 385 5.17 32.91 -3.18
CA GLU A 385 5.35 33.98 -2.20
C GLU A 385 4.27 35.04 -2.41
N VAL A 386 3.60 35.40 -1.33
CA VAL A 386 2.47 36.33 -1.32
C VAL A 386 2.79 37.47 -0.35
N ARG A 387 2.76 38.71 -0.87
CA ARG A 387 2.85 39.92 -0.06
C ARG A 387 1.45 40.41 0.25
N LEU A 388 1.17 40.52 1.54
CA LEU A 388 -0.12 40.95 2.09
C LEU A 388 0.06 42.32 2.75
N GLN A 389 -0.97 43.16 2.64
CA GLN A 389 -1.01 44.46 3.31
C GLN A 389 -2.21 44.48 4.27
N THR A 390 -1.95 44.82 5.54
CA THR A 390 -2.99 44.97 6.55
C THR A 390 -3.72 46.32 6.40
N PRO A 391 -4.91 46.50 7.00
CA PRO A 391 -5.60 47.80 7.03
C PRO A 391 -4.75 48.93 7.63
N GLN A 392 -3.81 48.60 8.52
CA GLN A 392 -2.87 49.54 9.15
C GLN A 392 -1.66 49.86 8.25
N GLY A 393 -1.60 49.32 7.03
CA GLY A 393 -0.54 49.55 6.06
C GLY A 393 0.72 48.72 6.29
N GLN A 394 0.70 47.75 7.22
CA GLN A 394 1.85 46.86 7.45
C GLN A 394 1.90 45.78 6.38
N ASN A 395 3.11 45.44 5.93
CA ASN A 395 3.32 44.39 4.95
C ASN A 395 3.74 43.08 5.63
N GLU A 396 3.06 42.00 5.27
CA GLU A 396 3.37 40.63 5.69
C GLU A 396 3.74 39.78 4.48
N THR A 397 4.62 38.80 4.68
CA THR A 397 4.96 37.82 3.64
C THR A 397 4.50 36.44 4.09
N ARG A 398 3.71 35.78 3.25
CA ARG A 398 3.25 34.40 3.46
C ARG A 398 3.68 33.54 2.27
N TYR A 399 3.81 32.24 2.49
CA TYR A 399 3.98 31.27 1.41
C TYR A 399 2.71 30.45 1.29
N VAL A 400 2.22 30.25 0.07
CA VAL A 400 1.00 29.48 -0.19
C VAL A 400 1.30 28.36 -1.16
N MET A 401 0.96 27.13 -0.77
CA MET A 401 0.99 25.97 -1.64
C MET A 401 -0.37 25.82 -2.32
N ALA A 402 -0.37 25.86 -3.66
CA ALA A 402 -1.48 25.43 -4.48
C ALA A 402 -1.23 23.98 -4.90
N LYS A 403 -2.16 23.08 -4.60
CA LYS A 403 -2.02 21.63 -4.80
C LYS A 403 -3.26 21.07 -5.48
N SER A 404 -3.09 20.33 -6.57
CA SER A 404 -4.22 19.62 -7.15
C SER A 404 -4.64 18.42 -6.30
N VAL A 405 -5.95 18.27 -6.11
CA VAL A 405 -6.54 17.28 -5.20
C VAL A 405 -7.55 16.33 -5.86
N GLY A 406 -7.85 16.52 -7.14
CA GLY A 406 -8.90 15.82 -7.87
C GLY A 406 -9.78 16.82 -8.64
N LEU A 407 -10.81 16.36 -9.34
CA LEU A 407 -11.81 17.21 -10.02
C LEU A 407 -13.19 16.95 -9.41
N GLY A 408 -13.94 18.00 -9.11
CA GLY A 408 -15.26 17.90 -8.48
C GLY A 408 -15.21 17.07 -7.20
N TYR A 409 -16.25 16.26 -6.99
CA TYR A 409 -16.44 15.41 -5.81
C TYR A 409 -15.25 14.48 -5.50
N LEU A 410 -14.44 14.12 -6.51
CA LEU A 410 -13.25 13.30 -6.34
C LEU A 410 -12.12 14.02 -5.57
N GLY A 411 -12.18 15.35 -5.46
CA GLY A 411 -11.22 16.17 -4.74
C GLY A 411 -11.72 16.76 -3.42
N TYR A 412 -13.04 16.79 -3.17
CA TYR A 412 -13.63 17.45 -2.01
C TYR A 412 -13.21 16.84 -0.67
N GLN A 413 -12.89 15.54 -0.65
CA GLN A 413 -12.33 14.86 0.52
C GLN A 413 -11.11 15.59 1.12
N ALA A 414 -10.30 16.24 0.28
CA ALA A 414 -9.11 16.97 0.74
C ALA A 414 -9.48 18.23 1.54
N PHE A 415 -10.55 18.93 1.15
CA PHE A 415 -11.06 20.08 1.87
C PHE A 415 -11.82 19.66 3.13
N LEU A 416 -12.71 18.67 3.01
CA LEU A 416 -13.49 18.14 4.13
C LEU A 416 -12.58 17.60 5.25
N ALA A 417 -11.57 16.80 4.90
CA ALA A 417 -10.61 16.29 5.87
C ALA A 417 -9.80 17.44 6.51
N ALA A 418 -9.35 18.41 5.73
CA ALA A 418 -8.57 19.51 6.28
C ALA A 418 -9.38 20.41 7.21
N HIS A 419 -10.62 20.73 6.82
CA HIS A 419 -11.53 21.56 7.62
C HIS A 419 -11.87 20.88 8.95
N ARG A 420 -12.18 19.58 8.93
CA ARG A 420 -12.52 18.80 10.14
C ARG A 420 -11.31 18.51 11.02
N LEU A 421 -10.10 18.54 10.46
CA LEU A 421 -8.84 18.29 11.16
C LEU A 421 -8.01 19.57 11.30
N SER A 422 -8.65 20.75 11.33
CA SER A 422 -7.98 22.06 11.32
C SER A 422 -6.87 22.20 12.35
N ASP A 423 -7.03 21.56 13.51
CA ASP A 423 -6.07 21.61 14.61
C ASP A 423 -4.80 20.82 14.32
N PHE A 424 -4.82 19.92 13.33
CA PHE A 424 -3.75 18.96 13.06
C PHE A 424 -3.13 19.11 11.67
N VAL A 425 -3.58 20.04 10.83
CA VAL A 425 -3.08 20.22 9.46
C VAL A 425 -2.64 21.67 9.23
N PRO A 426 -1.78 21.94 8.23
CA PRO A 426 -1.46 23.31 7.86
C PRO A 426 -2.73 24.12 7.55
N PRO A 427 -2.75 25.43 7.86
CA PRO A 427 -3.93 26.24 7.65
C PRO A 427 -4.38 26.20 6.18
N ILE A 428 -5.66 25.93 5.98
CA ILE A 428 -6.28 25.94 4.66
C ILE A 428 -6.84 27.33 4.35
N LEU A 429 -6.77 27.72 3.07
CA LEU A 429 -7.31 28.98 2.57
C LEU A 429 -8.61 28.76 1.80
N GLY A 430 -8.65 27.70 0.97
CA GLY A 430 -9.84 27.34 0.21
C GLY A 430 -9.59 26.27 -0.85
N LEU A 431 -10.67 25.84 -1.52
CA LEU A 431 -10.65 24.87 -2.61
C LEU A 431 -11.42 25.40 -3.82
N ARG A 432 -10.75 25.45 -4.98
CA ARG A 432 -11.42 25.80 -6.25
C ARG A 432 -10.83 25.08 -7.45
N ASP A 433 -11.67 24.70 -8.42
CA ASP A 433 -11.23 24.07 -9.68
C ASP A 433 -10.40 22.79 -9.47
N GLY A 434 -10.58 22.12 -8.33
CA GLY A 434 -9.76 20.98 -7.94
C GLY A 434 -8.32 21.32 -7.49
N ILE A 435 -8.09 22.57 -7.08
CA ILE A 435 -6.84 23.09 -6.50
C ILE A 435 -7.13 23.54 -5.07
N LEU A 436 -6.47 22.88 -4.11
CA LEU A 436 -6.50 23.27 -2.71
C LEU A 436 -5.37 24.26 -2.44
N TYR A 437 -5.71 25.38 -1.80
CA TYR A 437 -4.78 26.40 -1.35
C TYR A 437 -4.57 26.25 0.16
N THR A 438 -3.31 26.04 0.56
CA THR A 438 -2.92 25.91 1.97
C THR A 438 -1.71 26.77 2.23
N GLU A 439 -1.59 27.30 3.45
CA GLU A 439 -0.35 27.95 3.86
C GLU A 439 0.81 26.95 3.85
N TRP A 440 1.94 27.40 3.31
CA TRP A 440 3.20 26.67 3.34
C TRP A 440 4.05 27.23 4.48
N LEU A 441 4.38 26.38 5.44
CA LEU A 441 5.18 26.74 6.61
C LEU A 441 6.63 26.26 6.39
N PRO A 442 7.58 27.14 6.04
CA PRO A 442 8.97 26.75 5.83
C PRO A 442 9.54 26.07 7.07
N GLN A 443 10.16 24.92 6.89
CA GLN A 443 10.78 24.16 7.98
C GLN A 443 12.26 24.52 8.06
N ASN A 444 12.77 24.77 9.27
CA ASN A 444 14.21 24.86 9.49
C ASN A 444 14.78 23.43 9.47
N SER A 445 15.71 23.16 8.55
CA SER A 445 16.23 21.81 8.27
C SER A 445 16.63 21.05 9.54
N GLY A 446 15.91 19.96 9.85
CA GLY A 446 16.41 18.91 10.75
C GLY A 446 15.31 18.09 11.41
N ALA A 447 15.25 16.79 11.07
CA ALA A 447 14.52 15.75 11.81
C ALA A 447 15.00 15.55 13.28
N ALA A 448 15.71 16.53 13.85
CA ALA A 448 16.31 16.51 15.17
C ALA A 448 15.27 16.73 16.29
N ASN A 449 14.20 17.49 16.04
CA ASN A 449 13.28 17.91 17.10
C ASN A 449 12.30 16.82 17.57
N VAL A 450 11.98 15.82 16.75
CA VAL A 450 11.10 14.71 17.18
C VAL A 450 11.69 13.92 18.35
N ARG A 451 13.02 13.82 18.41
CA ARG A 451 13.71 13.11 19.52
C ARG A 451 13.65 13.86 20.83
N LEU A 452 13.42 15.17 20.81
CA LEU A 452 13.45 16.03 22.00
C LEU A 452 12.12 16.03 22.76
N ASP A 453 11.00 15.66 22.11
CA ASP A 453 9.65 15.67 22.73
C ASP A 453 8.76 14.48 22.29
N ARG A 454 9.27 13.24 22.39
CA ARG A 454 8.55 12.02 21.94
C ARG A 454 7.15 11.88 22.54
N ASP A 455 6.97 12.29 23.80
CA ASP A 455 5.70 12.15 24.51
C ASP A 455 4.60 13.02 23.90
N SER A 456 4.90 14.29 23.60
CA SER A 456 3.97 15.19 22.90
C SER A 456 3.60 14.65 21.51
N TRP A 457 4.55 14.06 20.79
CA TRP A 457 4.30 13.44 19.49
C TRP A 457 3.36 12.23 19.60
N ILE A 458 3.51 11.37 20.61
CA ILE A 458 2.60 10.24 20.86
C ILE A 458 1.20 10.74 21.19
N GLU A 459 1.08 11.75 22.07
CA GLU A 459 -0.22 12.33 22.44
C GLU A 459 -0.91 12.98 21.23
N ARG A 460 -0.16 13.75 20.44
CA ARG A 460 -0.65 14.42 19.23
C ARG A 460 -1.10 13.43 18.16
N THR A 461 -0.34 12.37 17.92
CA THR A 461 -0.68 11.33 16.93
C THR A 461 -1.90 10.51 17.37
N ALA A 462 -2.01 10.16 18.66
CA ALA A 462 -3.22 9.52 19.20
C ALA A 462 -4.45 10.41 19.01
N ALA A 463 -4.36 11.70 19.38
CA ALA A 463 -5.44 12.67 19.23
C ALA A 463 -5.83 12.88 17.75
N TYR A 464 -4.85 12.89 16.85
CA TYR A 464 -5.06 12.96 15.41
C TYR A 464 -5.90 11.79 14.91
N VAL A 465 -5.44 10.55 15.17
CA VAL A 465 -6.14 9.33 14.70
C VAL A 465 -7.54 9.25 15.33
N ALA A 466 -7.68 9.55 16.62
CA ALA A 466 -8.98 9.57 17.29
C ALA A 466 -9.94 10.61 16.70
N THR A 467 -9.43 11.78 16.32
CA THR A 467 -10.24 12.83 15.67
C THR A 467 -10.68 12.41 14.27
N ARG A 468 -9.83 11.70 13.51
CA ARG A 468 -10.24 11.06 12.25
C ARG A 468 -11.38 10.08 12.48
N THR A 469 -11.25 9.20 13.48
CA THR A 469 -12.29 8.20 13.81
C THR A 469 -13.63 8.86 14.11
N ARG A 470 -13.64 10.01 14.80
CA ARG A 470 -14.88 10.73 15.15
C ARG A 470 -15.47 11.54 13.98
N LEU A 471 -14.61 12.20 13.19
CA LEU A 471 -15.06 13.21 12.23
C LEU A 471 -15.02 12.76 10.76
N LEU A 472 -14.33 11.67 10.43
CA LEU A 472 -14.17 11.14 9.08
C LEU A 472 -14.73 9.71 8.95
N GLY A 473 -15.81 9.43 9.68
CA GLY A 473 -16.51 8.15 9.63
C GLY A 473 -17.05 7.82 8.23
N LEU A 474 -16.96 6.54 7.87
CA LEU A 474 -17.47 5.96 6.64
C LEU A 474 -18.71 5.09 6.92
N PRO A 475 -19.51 4.75 5.89
CA PRO A 475 -20.66 3.86 6.07
C PRO A 475 -20.28 2.52 6.70
N LYS A 476 -21.06 2.07 7.70
CA LYS A 476 -20.82 0.82 8.46
C LYS A 476 -20.74 -0.44 7.59
N ARG A 477 -21.39 -0.45 6.43
CA ARG A 477 -21.39 -1.56 5.47
C ARG A 477 -20.69 -1.15 4.17
N ARG A 478 -19.38 -1.29 4.15
CA ARG A 478 -18.59 -1.23 2.91
C ARG A 478 -18.39 -2.64 2.37
N GLY A 479 -19.29 -3.07 1.48
CA GLY A 479 -19.16 -4.37 0.81
C GLY A 479 -17.89 -4.44 -0.06
N PRO A 480 -17.22 -5.59 -0.14
CA PRO A 480 -16.02 -5.75 -0.97
C PRO A 480 -16.35 -5.57 -2.46
N GLY A 481 -15.40 -5.07 -3.24
CA GLY A 481 -15.63 -4.76 -4.65
C GLY A 481 -14.36 -4.58 -5.47
N LYS A 482 -14.34 -5.10 -6.69
CA LYS A 482 -13.15 -5.00 -7.58
C LYS A 482 -12.71 -3.57 -7.84
N ALA A 483 -13.68 -2.65 -7.94
CA ALA A 483 -13.46 -1.24 -8.18
C ALA A 483 -12.76 -0.52 -7.01
N VAL A 484 -12.86 -1.08 -5.81
CA VAL A 484 -12.24 -0.57 -4.58
C VAL A 484 -10.73 -0.87 -4.54
N HIS A 485 -10.25 -1.82 -5.35
CA HIS A 485 -8.83 -2.23 -5.39
C HIS A 485 -8.28 -2.54 -4.00
N GLU A 486 -8.81 -3.57 -3.32
CA GLU A 486 -8.50 -3.91 -1.92
C GLU A 486 -7.07 -4.44 -1.71
N ASN A 487 -6.09 -3.56 -1.97
CA ASN A 487 -4.68 -3.87 -2.09
C ASN A 487 -4.11 -4.33 -0.75
N GLY A 488 -4.53 -3.73 0.37
CA GLY A 488 -4.09 -4.12 1.71
C GLY A 488 -4.53 -5.53 2.09
N LEU A 489 -5.83 -5.82 1.98
CA LEU A 489 -6.35 -7.17 2.26
C LEU A 489 -5.82 -8.21 1.25
N GLY A 490 -5.64 -7.81 -0.02
CA GLY A 490 -4.99 -8.64 -1.03
C GLY A 490 -3.53 -8.97 -0.69
N LEU A 491 -2.78 -8.01 -0.11
CA LEU A 491 -1.39 -8.20 0.34
C LEU A 491 -1.32 -9.15 1.54
N LEU A 492 -2.21 -8.99 2.53
CA LEU A 492 -2.34 -9.94 3.64
C LEU A 492 -2.67 -11.34 3.14
N ALA A 493 -3.68 -11.47 2.27
CA ALA A 493 -4.07 -12.76 1.71
C ALA A 493 -2.93 -13.42 0.90
N GLU A 494 -2.16 -12.63 0.14
CA GLU A 494 -0.97 -13.12 -0.57
C GLU A 494 0.11 -13.63 0.39
N SER A 495 0.37 -12.90 1.47
CA SER A 495 1.35 -13.29 2.49
C SER A 495 0.88 -14.56 3.23
N PHE A 496 -0.34 -14.55 3.75
CA PHE A 496 -0.94 -15.66 4.52
C PHE A 496 -1.13 -16.93 3.68
N GLY A 497 -1.42 -16.79 2.39
CA GLY A 497 -1.52 -17.94 1.47
C GLY A 497 -0.25 -18.79 1.42
N ARG A 498 0.92 -18.23 1.76
CA ARG A 498 2.19 -18.97 1.79
C ARG A 498 2.30 -20.01 2.91
N ALA A 499 1.41 -19.97 3.91
CA ALA A 499 1.31 -21.02 4.94
C ALA A 499 1.16 -22.42 4.34
N TYR A 500 0.57 -22.53 3.14
CA TYR A 500 0.31 -23.81 2.48
C TYR A 500 1.50 -24.30 1.62
N GLY A 501 2.57 -23.51 1.48
CA GLY A 501 3.89 -23.92 0.99
C GLY A 501 4.00 -24.37 -0.47
N ARG A 502 2.92 -24.37 -1.26
CA ARG A 502 2.94 -24.75 -2.69
C ARG A 502 2.22 -23.69 -3.50
N PHE A 503 2.91 -23.04 -4.42
CA PHE A 503 2.41 -21.90 -5.22
C PHE A 503 0.97 -22.05 -5.76
N LEU A 504 0.60 -23.24 -6.27
CA LEU A 504 -0.75 -23.51 -6.77
C LEU A 504 -1.80 -23.52 -5.64
N ILE A 505 -1.48 -24.13 -4.50
CA ILE A 505 -2.33 -24.17 -3.32
C ILE A 505 -2.43 -22.78 -2.71
N ASP A 506 -1.31 -22.08 -2.56
CA ASP A 506 -1.25 -20.73 -2.02
C ASP A 506 -2.16 -19.79 -2.81
N THR A 507 -2.14 -19.88 -4.15
CA THR A 507 -2.98 -19.04 -5.02
C THR A 507 -4.47 -19.36 -4.86
N LEU A 508 -4.83 -20.62 -4.63
CA LEU A 508 -6.21 -21.04 -4.37
C LEU A 508 -6.70 -20.59 -2.98
N MET A 509 -5.84 -20.65 -1.96
CA MET A 509 -6.24 -20.27 -0.60
C MET A 509 -6.39 -18.75 -0.42
N ARG A 510 -5.79 -17.92 -1.28
CA ARG A 510 -5.86 -16.45 -1.21
C ARG A 510 -7.29 -15.92 -1.12
N SER A 511 -8.22 -16.38 -1.96
CA SER A 511 -9.59 -15.84 -1.93
C SER A 511 -10.39 -16.29 -0.70
N TRP A 512 -10.16 -17.51 -0.22
CA TRP A 512 -10.74 -17.96 1.04
C TRP A 512 -10.23 -17.13 2.24
N ILE A 513 -8.92 -16.87 2.29
CA ILE A 513 -8.32 -15.99 3.31
C ILE A 513 -8.91 -14.58 3.19
N GLN A 514 -8.98 -14.05 1.96
CA GLN A 514 -9.52 -12.73 1.69
C GLN A 514 -10.99 -12.61 2.15
N GLU A 515 -11.81 -13.66 1.98
CA GLU A 515 -13.18 -13.67 2.48
C GLU A 515 -13.24 -13.68 4.01
N ARG A 516 -12.38 -14.44 4.70
CA ARG A 516 -12.30 -14.37 6.17
C ARG A 516 -11.86 -12.98 6.63
N LEU A 517 -10.91 -12.35 5.95
CA LEU A 517 -10.48 -10.98 6.23
C LEU A 517 -11.61 -9.96 6.03
N TYR A 518 -12.47 -10.13 5.03
CA TYR A 518 -13.64 -9.25 4.81
C TYR A 518 -14.71 -9.34 5.90
N ARG A 519 -14.78 -10.47 6.61
CA ARG A 519 -15.74 -10.66 7.69
C ARG A 519 -15.27 -10.06 9.02
N LEU A 520 -14.01 -9.65 9.11
CA LEU A 520 -13.49 -9.00 10.31
C LEU A 520 -14.24 -7.69 10.55
N HIS A 521 -14.84 -7.58 11.73
CA HIS A 521 -15.65 -6.44 12.10
C HIS A 521 -14.78 -5.20 12.38
N CYS A 522 -15.18 -4.06 11.82
CA CYS A 522 -14.65 -2.75 12.17
C CYS A 522 -15.82 -1.90 12.70
N PRO A 523 -15.87 -1.60 14.02
CA PRO A 523 -16.98 -0.83 14.62
C PRO A 523 -16.99 0.64 14.19
N PHE A 524 -15.81 1.20 13.89
CA PHE A 524 -15.63 2.59 13.45
C PHE A 524 -14.94 2.69 12.08
N PRO A 525 -15.60 2.28 10.98
CA PRO A 525 -15.08 2.51 9.63
C PRO A 525 -14.76 3.99 9.44
N THR A 526 -13.53 4.27 9.03
CA THR A 526 -12.97 5.62 8.99
C THR A 526 -12.15 5.80 7.71
N LEU A 527 -12.18 7.00 7.14
CA LEU A 527 -11.17 7.38 6.14
C LEU A 527 -9.83 7.51 6.86
N ILE A 528 -9.01 6.47 6.82
CA ILE A 528 -7.67 6.48 7.43
C ILE A 528 -6.73 7.45 6.70
N ASP A 529 -5.64 7.84 7.36
CA ASP A 529 -4.56 8.62 6.76
C ASP A 529 -3.81 7.76 5.74
N GLY A 530 -3.33 6.58 6.18
CA GLY A 530 -2.63 5.59 5.37
C GLY A 530 -1.13 5.84 5.15
N ASN A 531 -0.57 6.91 5.73
CA ASN A 531 0.89 7.15 5.76
C ASN A 531 1.28 7.98 6.99
N MET A 532 1.43 7.33 8.14
CA MET A 532 1.77 7.97 9.42
C MET A 532 3.26 8.30 9.61
N GLY A 533 4.09 8.11 8.59
CA GLY A 533 5.54 8.31 8.67
C GLY A 533 5.97 9.75 8.99
N TYR A 534 7.13 9.89 9.63
CA TYR A 534 7.68 11.18 10.08
C TYR A 534 7.76 12.27 9.00
N ALA A 535 8.09 11.89 7.76
CA ALA A 535 8.24 12.83 6.64
C ALA A 535 6.94 13.55 6.26
N GLU A 536 5.79 13.08 6.74
CA GLU A 536 4.49 13.70 6.49
C GLU A 536 4.10 14.73 7.57
N TRP A 537 4.92 14.90 8.61
CA TRP A 537 4.68 15.83 9.70
C TRP A 537 5.68 16.99 9.66
N ILE A 538 5.19 18.17 10.02
CA ILE A 538 5.97 19.39 10.12
C ILE A 538 5.74 20.05 11.48
N GLU A 539 6.65 20.92 11.88
CA GLU A 539 6.46 21.74 13.08
C GLU A 539 5.57 22.94 12.76
N GLY A 540 4.54 23.11 13.58
CA GLY A 540 3.72 24.31 13.66
C GLY A 540 3.90 25.00 15.00
N GLU A 541 3.36 26.21 15.12
CA GLU A 541 3.44 27.05 16.33
C GLU A 541 2.87 26.34 17.59
N PHE A 542 1.82 25.55 17.41
CA PHE A 542 1.10 24.85 18.49
C PHE A 542 1.36 23.34 18.51
N GLY A 543 2.44 22.90 17.87
CA GLY A 543 2.86 21.50 17.81
C GLY A 543 2.79 20.90 16.41
N PRO A 544 2.94 19.58 16.28
CA PRO A 544 3.04 18.91 14.99
C PRO A 544 1.79 19.05 14.13
N LEU A 545 2.01 19.29 12.83
CA LEU A 545 1.00 19.39 11.79
C LEU A 545 1.24 18.35 10.69
N LYS A 546 0.16 17.75 10.19
CA LYS A 546 0.15 16.70 9.18
C LYS A 546 -0.07 17.29 7.79
N THR A 547 0.87 17.07 6.88
CA THR A 547 0.81 17.57 5.48
C THR A 547 0.23 16.55 4.49
N GLY A 548 0.33 15.25 4.82
CA GLY A 548 -0.10 14.09 4.01
C GLY A 548 -1.54 13.59 4.23
N TYR A 549 -2.41 14.37 4.87
CA TYR A 549 -3.60 13.89 5.60
C TYR A 549 -4.75 13.21 4.82
N TYR A 550 -4.74 13.09 3.48
CA TYR A 550 -5.92 12.62 2.72
C TYR A 550 -5.67 11.64 1.57
N ARG A 551 -4.42 11.40 1.13
CA ARG A 551 -4.17 10.70 -0.15
C ARG A 551 -3.83 9.23 -0.05
N HIS A 552 -3.56 8.72 1.15
CA HIS A 552 -2.94 7.41 1.32
C HIS A 552 -3.91 6.32 1.79
N GLY A 553 -5.11 6.70 2.24
CA GLY A 553 -6.17 5.76 2.60
C GLY A 553 -6.83 5.08 1.39
N LEU A 554 -7.57 5.85 0.59
CA LEU A 554 -8.41 5.31 -0.51
C LEU A 554 -7.89 5.72 -1.91
N GLY A 555 -7.78 4.75 -2.81
CA GLY A 555 -7.43 4.97 -4.21
C GLY A 555 -6.78 3.76 -4.90
N LYS A 556 -6.65 3.83 -6.22
CA LYS A 556 -6.22 2.69 -7.07
C LYS A 556 -4.93 1.98 -6.64
N THR A 557 -3.95 2.73 -6.13
CA THR A 557 -2.64 2.21 -5.67
C THR A 557 -2.47 2.31 -4.17
N GLN A 558 -3.52 2.71 -3.45
CA GLN A 558 -3.50 2.88 -2.00
C GLN A 558 -3.92 1.60 -1.29
N LEU A 559 -3.84 1.61 0.03
CA LEU A 559 -4.11 0.47 0.87
C LEU A 559 -5.57 -0.01 0.79
N ASN A 560 -6.51 0.95 0.74
CA ASN A 560 -7.96 0.73 0.69
C ASN A 560 -8.57 0.00 1.89
N VAL A 561 -7.95 0.10 3.07
CA VAL A 561 -8.57 -0.29 4.34
C VAL A 561 -9.26 0.91 5.00
N ILE A 562 -10.16 0.61 5.93
CA ILE A 562 -11.04 1.58 6.59
C ILE A 562 -10.94 1.50 8.12
N ASP A 563 -10.02 0.70 8.63
CA ASP A 563 -9.86 0.48 10.06
C ASP A 563 -8.80 1.44 10.63
N PRO A 564 -9.15 2.35 11.57
CA PRO A 564 -8.19 3.27 12.17
C PRO A 564 -7.05 2.57 12.93
N ALA A 565 -7.19 1.29 13.29
CA ALA A 565 -6.11 0.49 13.85
C ALA A 565 -4.90 0.39 12.91
N TYR A 566 -5.08 0.58 11.60
CA TYR A 566 -3.96 0.66 10.65
C TYR A 566 -3.07 1.88 10.92
N ASP A 567 -3.64 3.08 11.11
CA ASP A 567 -2.84 4.30 11.35
C ASP A 567 -2.09 4.20 12.68
N LEU A 568 -2.69 3.57 13.70
CA LEU A 568 -2.00 3.26 14.96
C LEU A 568 -0.84 2.30 14.73
N ALA A 569 -1.08 1.18 14.02
CA ALA A 569 -0.06 0.19 13.69
C ALA A 569 1.12 0.79 12.89
N GLU A 570 0.83 1.64 11.91
CA GLU A 570 1.84 2.33 11.13
C GLU A 570 2.60 3.38 11.95
N THR A 571 1.94 4.04 12.92
CA THR A 571 2.60 4.94 13.87
C THR A 571 3.60 4.18 14.74
N ILE A 572 3.19 3.03 15.31
CA ILE A 572 4.07 2.16 16.12
C ILE A 572 5.30 1.75 15.33
N LEU A 573 5.10 1.31 14.07
CA LEU A 573 6.19 0.93 13.17
C LEU A 573 7.09 2.12 12.83
N SER A 574 6.50 3.21 12.34
CA SER A 574 7.24 4.36 11.80
C SER A 574 8.05 5.06 12.88
N PHE A 575 7.51 5.11 14.11
CA PHE A 575 8.15 5.79 15.24
C PHE A 575 9.04 4.87 16.07
N ALA A 576 9.08 3.58 15.71
CA ALA A 576 9.77 2.52 16.45
C ALA A 576 9.46 2.60 17.94
N LEU A 577 8.16 2.60 18.28
CA LEU A 577 7.69 2.75 19.65
C LEU A 577 8.07 1.52 20.48
N SER A 578 8.56 1.77 21.70
CA SER A 578 8.69 0.78 22.77
C SER A 578 7.31 0.26 23.22
N PRO A 579 7.24 -0.89 23.92
CA PRO A 579 5.98 -1.39 24.47
C PRO A 579 5.23 -0.36 25.33
N GLU A 580 5.94 0.38 26.16
CA GLU A 580 5.35 1.39 27.05
C GLU A 580 4.80 2.60 26.27
N GLU A 581 5.50 3.01 25.21
CA GLU A 581 5.05 4.06 24.29
C GLU A 581 3.83 3.59 23.47
N GLU A 582 3.83 2.33 23.03
CA GLU A 582 2.71 1.71 22.33
C GLU A 582 1.46 1.68 23.21
N ASP A 583 1.56 1.19 24.45
CA ASP A 583 0.44 1.15 25.38
C ASP A 583 -0.12 2.54 25.64
N ARG A 584 0.75 3.55 25.72
CA ARG A 584 0.35 4.95 25.88
C ARG A 584 -0.39 5.49 24.66
N LEU A 585 0.12 5.24 23.45
CA LEU A 585 -0.54 5.62 22.18
C LEU A 585 -1.96 5.04 22.13
N ILE A 586 -2.09 3.74 22.39
CA ILE A 586 -3.36 3.03 22.38
C ILE A 586 -4.30 3.57 23.46
N SER A 587 -3.82 3.74 24.69
CA SER A 587 -4.64 4.26 25.80
C SER A 587 -5.20 5.65 25.50
N ARG A 588 -4.36 6.55 24.97
CA ARG A 588 -4.81 7.91 24.58
C ARG A 588 -5.78 7.88 23.42
N TYR A 589 -5.54 7.01 22.43
CA TYR A 589 -6.48 6.84 21.32
C TYR A 589 -7.85 6.37 21.82
N ILE A 590 -7.89 5.38 22.72
CA ILE A 590 -9.13 4.87 23.32
C ILE A 590 -9.85 5.99 24.09
N GLU A 591 -9.13 6.75 24.91
CA GLU A 591 -9.67 7.88 25.68
C GLU A 591 -10.34 8.92 24.77
N TYR A 592 -9.71 9.28 23.65
CA TYR A 592 -10.22 10.32 22.76
C TYR A 592 -11.28 9.85 21.76
N SER A 593 -11.27 8.57 21.37
CA SER A 593 -12.16 8.01 20.33
C SER A 593 -13.35 7.22 20.89
N GLY A 594 -13.20 6.58 22.05
CA GLY A 594 -14.14 5.61 22.59
C GLY A 594 -14.02 4.19 21.99
N ASP A 595 -13.03 3.92 21.14
CA ASP A 595 -12.83 2.63 20.47
C ASP A 595 -12.10 1.60 21.36
N VAL A 596 -12.81 1.13 22.39
CA VAL A 596 -12.25 0.23 23.42
C VAL A 596 -11.82 -1.15 22.89
N GLU A 597 -12.35 -1.59 21.75
CA GLU A 597 -12.06 -2.91 21.16
C GLU A 597 -10.90 -2.89 20.16
N VAL A 598 -10.22 -1.75 19.96
CA VAL A 598 -9.12 -1.60 19.00
C VAL A 598 -7.99 -2.63 19.20
N GLY A 599 -7.73 -3.03 20.45
CA GLY A 599 -6.71 -4.02 20.78
C GLY A 599 -6.91 -5.36 20.05
N GLY A 600 -8.17 -5.80 19.89
CA GLY A 600 -8.50 -7.05 19.20
C GLY A 600 -8.22 -7.02 17.69
N ARG A 601 -8.13 -5.82 17.10
CA ARG A 601 -7.91 -5.60 15.65
C ARG A 601 -6.47 -5.17 15.32
N LEU A 602 -5.73 -4.70 16.32
CA LEU A 602 -4.41 -4.10 16.14
C LEU A 602 -3.37 -5.09 15.59
N PHE A 603 -3.37 -6.35 16.05
CA PHE A 603 -2.37 -7.34 15.61
C PHE A 603 -2.35 -7.53 14.09
N LEU A 604 -3.50 -7.76 13.45
CA LEU A 604 -3.55 -7.92 12.00
C LEU A 604 -3.17 -6.63 11.26
N ASN A 605 -3.55 -5.47 11.80
CA ASN A 605 -3.19 -4.18 11.22
C ASN A 605 -1.67 -3.88 11.34
N LYS A 606 -1.00 -4.36 12.39
CA LYS A 606 0.47 -4.36 12.49
C LYS A 606 1.12 -5.22 11.42
N LEU A 607 0.58 -6.42 11.17
CA LEU A 607 1.07 -7.27 10.08
C LEU A 607 0.87 -6.58 8.72
N LEU A 608 -0.26 -5.90 8.54
CA LEU A 608 -0.52 -5.14 7.31
C LEU A 608 0.45 -3.97 7.14
N ALA A 609 0.66 -3.15 8.17
CA ALA A 609 1.57 -2.01 8.16
C ALA A 609 3.01 -2.41 7.84
N GLY A 610 3.50 -3.50 8.45
CA GLY A 610 4.82 -4.05 8.15
C GLY A 610 4.92 -4.56 6.72
N LEU A 611 3.95 -5.34 6.25
CA LEU A 611 3.97 -5.88 4.88
C LEU A 611 3.86 -4.77 3.82
N TRP A 612 3.00 -3.78 4.05
CA TRP A 612 2.82 -2.65 3.16
C TRP A 612 4.10 -1.80 3.07
N THR A 613 4.72 -1.51 4.22
CA THR A 613 5.99 -0.77 4.28
C THR A 613 7.11 -1.54 3.57
N MET A 614 7.23 -2.85 3.77
CA MET A 614 8.19 -3.69 3.05
C MET A 614 7.97 -3.62 1.53
N ALA A 615 6.74 -3.85 1.08
CA ALA A 615 6.40 -3.86 -0.35
C ALA A 615 6.67 -2.49 -1.02
N SER A 616 6.26 -1.41 -0.35
CA SER A 616 6.50 -0.04 -0.83
C SER A 616 7.99 0.30 -0.88
N ALA A 617 8.75 0.01 0.18
CA ALA A 617 10.18 0.27 0.22
C ALA A 617 10.95 -0.47 -0.89
N GLN A 618 10.60 -1.73 -1.15
CA GLN A 618 11.21 -2.50 -2.24
C GLN A 618 10.86 -1.95 -3.62
N GLU A 619 9.61 -1.54 -3.86
CA GLU A 619 9.24 -0.93 -5.15
C GLU A 619 10.11 0.30 -5.45
N HIS A 620 10.38 1.12 -4.43
CA HIS A 620 11.23 2.30 -4.55
C HIS A 620 12.72 1.97 -4.70
N LEU A 621 13.25 0.96 -3.99
CA LEU A 621 14.65 0.51 -4.13
C LEU A 621 15.00 0.12 -5.58
N PHE A 622 14.05 -0.45 -6.32
CA PHE A 622 14.22 -0.87 -7.72
C PHE A 622 13.63 0.11 -8.75
N GLY A 623 13.21 1.30 -8.30
CA GLY A 623 12.72 2.40 -9.12
C GLY A 623 13.81 3.05 -9.99
N ALA A 624 13.49 4.19 -10.62
CA ALA A 624 14.46 4.97 -11.42
C ALA A 624 15.72 5.33 -10.60
N MET A 625 16.85 5.61 -11.27
CA MET A 625 18.16 5.87 -10.62
C MET A 625 18.01 6.80 -9.40
N LEU A 626 18.21 6.24 -8.21
CA LEU A 626 18.17 6.96 -6.93
C LEU A 626 19.59 7.30 -6.50
N THR A 627 19.75 8.40 -5.74
CA THR A 627 21.00 8.68 -5.03
C THR A 627 21.25 7.61 -3.95
N GLY A 628 22.52 7.33 -3.62
CA GLY A 628 22.88 6.32 -2.62
C GLY A 628 22.21 6.54 -1.25
N GLN A 629 22.06 7.79 -0.81
CA GLN A 629 21.38 8.13 0.44
C GLN A 629 19.89 7.75 0.45
N ARG A 630 19.16 8.00 -0.65
CA ARG A 630 17.74 7.62 -0.75
C ARG A 630 17.57 6.10 -0.77
N GLN A 631 18.48 5.38 -1.44
CA GLN A 631 18.48 3.92 -1.42
C GLN A 631 18.70 3.39 0.01
N GLN A 632 19.65 3.97 0.75
CA GLN A 632 19.88 3.61 2.15
C GLN A 632 18.67 3.90 3.05
N GLU A 633 17.94 4.99 2.82
CA GLU A 633 16.71 5.27 3.56
C GLU A 633 15.62 4.22 3.30
N PHE A 634 15.34 3.89 2.03
CA PHE A 634 14.35 2.85 1.71
C PHE A 634 14.76 1.49 2.25
N TYR A 635 16.07 1.17 2.23
CA TYR A 635 16.59 -0.04 2.82
C TYR A 635 16.37 -0.08 4.34
N ARG A 636 16.65 1.01 5.06
CA ARG A 636 16.36 1.11 6.51
C ARG A 636 14.87 0.94 6.79
N ARG A 637 13.98 1.53 6.00
CA ARG A 637 12.52 1.34 6.12
C ARG A 637 12.12 -0.12 5.89
N PHE A 638 12.72 -0.77 4.90
CA PHE A 638 12.48 -2.19 4.61
C PHE A 638 12.91 -3.09 5.78
N LEU A 639 14.13 -2.90 6.30
CA LEU A 639 14.63 -3.68 7.44
C LEU A 639 13.80 -3.42 8.70
N GLY A 640 13.46 -2.16 9.00
CA GLY A 640 12.64 -1.82 10.16
C GLY A 640 11.26 -2.48 10.10
N ALA A 641 10.64 -2.53 8.92
CA ALA A 641 9.37 -3.23 8.74
C ALA A 641 9.50 -4.76 8.84
N TRP A 642 10.59 -5.34 8.32
CA TRP A 642 10.89 -6.77 8.45
C TRP A 642 11.07 -7.20 9.90
N ASP A 643 11.80 -6.38 10.66
CA ASP A 643 12.02 -6.58 12.09
C ASP A 643 10.72 -6.45 12.89
N PHE A 644 9.97 -5.38 12.63
CA PHE A 644 8.67 -5.17 13.23
C PHE A 644 7.74 -6.38 13.06
N LEU A 645 7.63 -6.93 11.85
CA LEU A 645 6.84 -8.15 11.61
C LEU A 645 7.35 -9.34 12.43
N THR A 646 8.67 -9.51 12.47
CA THR A 646 9.33 -10.60 13.22
C THR A 646 8.99 -10.50 14.71
N ILE A 647 9.20 -9.34 15.33
CA ILE A 647 8.95 -9.10 16.76
C ILE A 647 7.45 -9.18 17.08
N GLN A 648 6.57 -8.60 16.27
CA GLN A 648 5.12 -8.64 16.54
C GLN A 648 4.58 -10.08 16.47
N THR A 649 5.08 -10.91 15.55
CA THR A 649 4.68 -12.33 15.52
C THR A 649 5.32 -13.14 16.64
N ALA A 650 6.56 -12.84 17.05
CA ALA A 650 7.19 -13.44 18.21
C ALA A 650 6.42 -13.12 19.51
N ARG A 651 5.99 -11.87 19.72
CA ARG A 651 5.14 -11.48 20.86
C ARG A 651 3.79 -12.20 20.83
N PHE A 652 3.15 -12.27 19.66
CA PHE A 652 1.86 -12.97 19.50
C PHE A 652 1.96 -14.46 19.86
N CYS A 653 3.02 -15.14 19.39
CA CYS A 653 3.25 -16.56 19.66
C CYS A 653 3.71 -16.78 21.11
N GLY A 654 4.61 -15.92 21.60
CA GLY A 654 5.14 -15.93 22.95
C GLY A 654 4.05 -15.78 24.01
N ALA A 655 3.10 -14.86 23.82
CA ALA A 655 1.94 -14.70 24.71
C ALA A 655 1.10 -15.98 24.89
N ARG A 656 1.24 -16.97 24.01
CA ARG A 656 0.50 -18.24 24.03
C ARG A 656 1.33 -19.45 24.48
N CYS A 657 2.64 -19.32 24.60
CA CYS A 657 3.52 -20.43 24.98
C CYS A 657 4.54 -20.10 26.08
N ARG A 658 4.65 -18.82 26.47
CA ARG A 658 5.53 -18.37 27.54
C ARG A 658 5.14 -19.00 28.88
N PRO A 659 6.11 -19.45 29.70
CA PRO A 659 5.81 -19.98 31.03
C PRO A 659 5.24 -18.91 31.97
N SER A 660 4.35 -19.33 32.88
CA SER A 660 3.81 -18.47 33.94
C SER A 660 4.83 -18.09 35.01
N GLN A 661 5.91 -18.86 35.16
CA GLN A 661 7.01 -18.57 36.08
C GLN A 661 8.15 -17.83 35.37
N PRO A 662 8.86 -16.91 36.06
CA PRO A 662 10.05 -16.26 35.51
C PRO A 662 11.10 -17.28 35.08
N ALA A 663 11.81 -16.96 33.99
CA ALA A 663 12.93 -17.78 33.55
C ALA A 663 14.02 -17.82 34.62
N GLY A 664 14.64 -18.98 34.80
CA GLY A 664 15.79 -19.17 35.67
C GLY A 664 16.80 -20.11 35.04
N TRP A 665 18.04 -20.08 35.53
CA TRP A 665 19.12 -20.96 35.10
C TRP A 665 19.11 -22.26 35.91
N ARG A 666 18.88 -23.39 35.23
CA ARG A 666 18.89 -24.76 35.75
C ARG A 666 19.35 -25.73 34.65
N PRO A 667 20.13 -26.78 34.98
CA PRO A 667 20.41 -27.84 34.03
C PRO A 667 19.15 -28.71 33.79
N PRO A 668 18.96 -29.27 32.57
CA PRO A 668 19.80 -29.10 31.39
C PRO A 668 19.58 -27.74 30.69
N LEU A 669 20.66 -27.16 30.17
CA LEU A 669 20.64 -25.96 29.33
C LEU A 669 20.37 -26.35 27.87
N VAL A 670 19.23 -25.92 27.34
CA VAL A 670 18.83 -26.19 25.96
C VAL A 670 19.16 -24.97 25.08
N MET A 671 20.17 -25.12 24.22
CA MET A 671 20.62 -24.13 23.26
C MET A 671 19.95 -24.35 21.91
N LEU A 672 19.14 -23.38 21.47
CA LEU A 672 18.40 -23.44 20.21
C LEU A 672 18.95 -22.45 19.20
N ASP A 673 19.23 -22.91 17.98
CA ASP A 673 19.26 -21.99 16.85
C ASP A 673 17.87 -21.40 16.59
N VAL A 674 17.82 -20.25 15.93
CA VAL A 674 16.58 -19.56 15.61
C VAL A 674 16.15 -19.91 14.19
N ASP A 675 16.89 -19.46 13.18
CA ASP A 675 16.50 -19.65 11.78
C ASP A 675 16.62 -21.12 11.37
N GLY A 676 15.53 -21.72 10.90
CA GLY A 676 15.49 -23.13 10.50
C GLY A 676 15.10 -24.09 11.65
N VAL A 677 15.28 -23.69 12.90
CA VAL A 677 14.88 -24.48 14.08
C VAL A 677 13.60 -23.93 14.71
N LEU A 678 13.68 -22.76 15.35
CA LEU A 678 12.53 -22.10 15.96
C LEU A 678 11.67 -21.35 14.93
N ASP A 679 12.33 -20.68 13.98
CA ASP A 679 11.69 -19.79 13.01
C ASP A 679 11.85 -20.26 11.56
N ARG A 680 10.83 -19.95 10.77
CA ARG A 680 10.84 -20.11 9.32
C ARG A 680 10.17 -18.92 8.68
N ARG A 681 10.62 -18.57 7.47
CA ARG A 681 10.06 -17.45 6.70
C ARG A 681 8.79 -17.83 5.94
N VAL A 682 7.78 -18.32 6.67
CA VAL A 682 6.53 -18.82 6.09
C VAL A 682 5.79 -17.69 5.36
N PHE A 683 5.64 -16.54 6.01
CA PHE A 683 4.90 -15.38 5.47
C PHE A 683 5.80 -14.37 4.73
N GLY A 684 7.06 -14.72 4.45
CA GLY A 684 8.08 -13.80 3.90
C GLY A 684 8.91 -13.06 4.95
N TYR A 685 8.61 -13.25 6.23
CA TYR A 685 9.41 -12.82 7.38
C TYR A 685 9.51 -13.98 8.39
N PRO A 686 10.54 -14.02 9.26
CA PRO A 686 10.69 -15.07 10.26
C PRO A 686 9.51 -15.12 11.22
N THR A 687 9.02 -16.34 11.45
CA THR A 687 7.96 -16.61 12.42
C THR A 687 8.08 -18.07 12.88
N THR A 688 7.65 -18.35 14.11
CA THR A 688 7.48 -19.73 14.57
C THR A 688 6.20 -20.33 13.99
N SER A 689 5.95 -21.62 14.23
CA SER A 689 4.70 -22.29 13.86
C SER A 689 3.97 -22.81 15.09
N ALA A 690 2.81 -23.44 14.90
CA ALA A 690 2.09 -24.06 16.02
C ALA A 690 2.94 -25.14 16.71
N ALA A 691 3.67 -25.94 15.94
CA ALA A 691 4.60 -26.94 16.46
C ALA A 691 5.77 -26.31 17.22
N GLY A 692 6.26 -25.15 16.78
CA GLY A 692 7.33 -24.42 17.47
C GLY A 692 6.87 -23.89 18.83
N MET A 693 5.66 -23.32 18.90
CA MET A 693 5.03 -22.90 20.16
C MET A 693 4.83 -24.07 21.12
N GLU A 694 4.31 -25.20 20.62
CA GLU A 694 4.14 -26.44 21.42
C GLU A 694 5.49 -26.93 21.96
N ALA A 695 6.55 -26.89 21.14
CA ALA A 695 7.88 -27.32 21.56
C ALA A 695 8.45 -26.45 22.68
N LEU A 696 8.31 -25.12 22.59
CA LEU A 696 8.73 -24.20 23.64
C LEU A 696 7.94 -24.41 24.94
N SER A 697 6.61 -24.57 24.82
CA SER A 697 5.74 -24.83 25.97
C SER A 697 6.12 -26.13 26.71
N LEU A 698 6.41 -27.21 25.97
CA LEU A 698 6.84 -28.49 26.55
C LEU A 698 8.19 -28.40 27.27
N LEU A 699 9.16 -27.66 26.71
CA LEU A 699 10.45 -27.42 27.35
C LEU A 699 10.29 -26.59 28.63
N ALA A 700 9.48 -25.53 28.55
CA ALA A 700 9.22 -24.65 29.69
C ALA A 700 8.47 -25.37 30.83
N GLY A 701 7.48 -26.22 30.49
CA GLY A 701 6.72 -27.03 31.45
C GLY A 701 7.57 -28.06 32.22
N ARG A 702 8.77 -28.41 31.73
CA ARG A 702 9.75 -29.24 32.43
C ARG A 702 10.79 -28.45 33.22
N GLY A 703 10.70 -27.11 33.19
CA GLY A 703 11.65 -26.23 33.88
C GLY A 703 13.05 -26.21 33.26
N CYS A 704 13.19 -26.61 31.98
CA CYS A 704 14.47 -26.51 31.27
C CYS A 704 14.84 -25.05 31.03
N SER A 705 16.12 -24.69 31.21
CA SER A 705 16.61 -23.38 30.79
C SER A 705 16.80 -23.37 29.29
N ILE A 706 15.97 -22.58 28.60
CA ILE A 706 16.07 -22.39 27.15
C ILE A 706 16.89 -21.14 26.88
N ALA A 707 17.92 -21.27 26.04
CA ALA A 707 18.71 -20.17 25.56
C ALA A 707 18.89 -20.23 24.03
N LEU A 708 19.03 -19.07 23.40
CA LEU A 708 19.25 -18.98 21.95
C LEU A 708 20.74 -19.04 21.59
N ASN A 709 21.07 -19.56 20.42
CA ASN A 709 22.42 -19.50 19.86
C ASN A 709 22.37 -19.24 18.35
N THR A 710 22.53 -17.98 17.96
CA THR A 710 22.09 -17.51 16.63
C THR A 710 23.04 -16.52 15.98
N ALA A 711 22.88 -16.38 14.66
CA ALA A 711 23.49 -15.34 13.83
C ALA A 711 22.77 -13.98 13.93
N ARG A 712 21.57 -13.96 14.54
CA ARG A 712 20.78 -12.74 14.72
C ARG A 712 21.46 -11.74 15.65
N SER A 713 21.03 -10.50 15.56
CA SER A 713 21.57 -9.40 16.35
C SER A 713 21.30 -9.60 17.85
N ALA A 714 22.11 -8.95 18.68
CA ALA A 714 21.88 -8.95 20.13
C ALA A 714 20.50 -8.40 20.51
N ALA A 715 19.99 -7.42 19.77
CA ALA A 715 18.65 -6.86 19.97
C ALA A 715 17.55 -7.92 19.76
N GLU A 716 17.60 -8.66 18.64
CA GLU A 716 16.64 -9.73 18.35
C GLU A 716 16.65 -10.83 19.42
N VAL A 717 17.84 -11.21 19.93
CA VAL A 717 17.93 -12.19 21.02
C VAL A 717 17.22 -11.69 22.28
N ARG A 718 17.38 -10.41 22.64
CA ARG A 718 16.66 -9.80 23.79
C ARG A 718 15.15 -9.84 23.57
N ASP A 719 14.68 -9.44 22.39
CA ASP A 719 13.26 -9.42 22.04
C ASP A 719 12.64 -10.81 22.10
N TYR A 720 13.36 -11.84 21.63
CA TYR A 720 12.89 -13.23 21.70
C TYR A 720 12.89 -13.76 23.13
N CYS A 721 13.91 -13.43 23.92
CA CYS A 721 13.93 -13.81 25.34
C CYS A 721 12.75 -13.20 26.09
N GLN A 722 12.43 -11.92 25.84
CA GLN A 722 11.28 -11.25 26.43
C GLN A 722 9.95 -11.85 25.94
N SER A 723 9.82 -12.08 24.63
CA SER A 723 8.57 -12.55 24.01
C SER A 723 8.21 -13.97 24.46
N TYR A 724 9.17 -14.90 24.41
CA TYR A 724 8.94 -16.31 24.74
C TYR A 724 9.27 -16.67 26.19
N GLY A 725 9.84 -15.75 26.97
CA GLY A 725 10.29 -16.02 28.35
C GLY A 725 11.49 -16.96 28.43
N LEU A 726 12.50 -16.74 27.57
CA LEU A 726 13.73 -17.54 27.54
C LEU A 726 14.75 -16.99 28.55
N ALA A 727 15.66 -17.85 29.04
CA ALA A 727 16.62 -17.48 30.08
C ALA A 727 17.76 -16.58 29.56
N GLY A 728 18.09 -16.67 28.27
CA GLY A 728 19.12 -15.82 27.66
C GLY A 728 19.52 -16.32 26.27
N GLY A 729 20.71 -15.95 25.83
CA GLY A 729 21.25 -16.48 24.58
C GLY A 729 22.56 -15.85 24.15
N VAL A 730 23.06 -16.35 23.04
CA VAL A 730 24.27 -15.92 22.36
C VAL A 730 23.90 -15.45 20.97
N ALA A 731 24.32 -14.23 20.65
CA ALA A 731 24.01 -13.53 19.42
C ALA A 731 25.24 -13.43 18.51
N GLU A 732 25.00 -13.03 17.25
CA GLU A 732 26.03 -12.65 16.28
C GLU A 732 27.15 -13.69 16.14
N HIS A 733 26.77 -14.97 15.97
CA HIS A 733 27.70 -16.09 15.79
C HIS A 733 28.66 -16.35 16.96
N GLY A 734 28.24 -16.08 18.19
CA GLY A 734 29.11 -16.30 19.35
C GLY A 734 29.84 -15.04 19.83
N ALA A 735 29.55 -13.87 19.24
CA ALA A 735 30.26 -12.64 19.56
C ALA A 735 29.67 -11.87 20.76
N TYR A 736 28.42 -12.14 21.16
CA TYR A 736 27.78 -11.44 22.27
C TYR A 736 26.88 -12.37 23.10
N LEU A 737 26.97 -12.25 24.42
CA LEU A 737 26.16 -12.99 25.38
C LEU A 737 25.10 -12.08 26.00
N TRP A 738 23.88 -12.59 26.12
CA TRP A 738 22.77 -11.97 26.84
C TRP A 738 22.21 -12.90 27.91
N ASP A 739 22.20 -12.45 29.16
CA ASP A 739 21.56 -13.10 30.29
C ASP A 739 20.27 -12.35 30.62
N ALA A 740 19.12 -12.94 30.27
CA ALA A 740 17.81 -12.34 30.49
C ALA A 740 17.35 -12.47 31.96
N VAL A 741 17.92 -13.40 32.73
CA VAL A 741 17.62 -13.55 34.16
C VAL A 741 18.28 -12.40 34.94
N ALA A 742 19.56 -12.13 34.66
CA ALA A 742 20.31 -11.05 35.28
C ALA A 742 20.12 -9.67 34.61
N GLN A 743 19.43 -9.61 33.46
CA GLN A 743 19.29 -8.40 32.62
C GLN A 743 20.65 -7.77 32.27
N SER A 744 21.63 -8.61 31.93
CA SER A 744 23.00 -8.19 31.66
C SER A 744 23.52 -8.82 30.37
N GLY A 745 24.42 -8.13 29.67
CA GLY A 745 25.06 -8.68 28.48
C GLY A 745 26.52 -8.28 28.36
N GLN A 746 27.29 -9.10 27.64
CA GLN A 746 28.73 -8.93 27.53
C GLN A 746 29.25 -9.34 26.13
N PRO A 747 30.12 -8.54 25.51
CA PRO A 747 30.83 -8.96 24.30
C PRO A 747 31.84 -10.08 24.59
N LEU A 748 31.92 -11.05 23.69
CA LEU A 748 32.87 -12.16 23.72
C LEU A 748 34.06 -11.94 22.78
N ILE A 749 34.11 -10.79 22.10
CA ILE A 749 35.21 -10.36 21.23
C ILE A 749 36.00 -9.22 21.86
N ASP A 750 37.29 -9.13 21.53
CA ASP A 750 38.17 -8.10 22.08
C ASP A 750 38.00 -6.73 21.39
N GLN A 751 38.58 -5.69 21.99
CA GLN A 751 38.49 -4.32 21.49
C GLN A 751 39.17 -4.12 20.12
N LYS A 752 40.18 -4.94 19.80
CA LYS A 752 40.90 -4.86 18.51
C LYS A 752 40.03 -5.42 17.38
N THR A 753 39.37 -6.55 17.61
CA THR A 753 38.39 -7.14 16.70
C THR A 753 37.22 -6.16 16.45
N MET A 754 36.72 -5.51 17.50
CA MET A 754 35.71 -4.45 17.37
C MET A 754 36.17 -3.29 16.48
N ALA A 755 37.41 -2.81 16.66
CA ALA A 755 37.96 -1.74 15.83
C ALA A 755 38.06 -2.15 14.35
N GLN A 756 38.47 -3.39 14.05
CA GLN A 756 38.50 -3.92 12.69
C GLN A 756 37.10 -4.00 12.06
N LEU A 757 36.08 -4.41 12.82
CA LEU A 757 34.69 -4.40 12.34
C LEU A 757 34.23 -2.97 12.00
N ASP A 758 34.51 -1.99 12.86
CA ASP A 758 34.15 -0.59 12.62
C ASP A 758 34.84 0.00 11.40
N GLU A 759 36.12 -0.33 11.19
CA GLU A 759 36.88 0.09 10.01
C GLU A 759 36.30 -0.49 8.72
N LEU A 760 35.96 -1.79 8.71
CA LEU A 760 35.34 -2.43 7.56
C LEU A 760 33.94 -1.88 7.28
N ARG A 761 33.12 -1.62 8.31
CA ARG A 761 31.80 -0.98 8.17
C ARG A 761 31.92 0.37 7.44
N LYS A 762 32.89 1.21 7.83
CA LYS A 762 33.12 2.52 7.19
C LYS A 762 33.39 2.37 5.69
N HIS A 763 34.21 1.41 5.29
CA HIS A 763 34.55 1.18 3.88
C HIS A 763 33.41 0.55 3.10
N LEU A 764 32.69 -0.43 3.66
CA LEU A 764 31.54 -1.06 3.00
C LEU A 764 30.41 -0.06 2.73
N ARG A 765 30.16 0.90 3.64
CA ARG A 765 29.16 1.96 3.44
C ARG A 765 29.47 2.91 2.28
N GLN A 766 30.74 3.00 1.87
CA GLN A 766 31.16 3.83 0.74
C GLN A 766 30.93 3.16 -0.61
N ILE A 767 30.69 1.83 -0.63
CA ILE A 767 30.47 1.08 -1.86
C ILE A 767 29.01 1.26 -2.32
N PRO A 768 28.76 1.82 -3.52
CA PRO A 768 27.40 1.97 -4.04
C PRO A 768 26.69 0.62 -4.18
N GLY A 769 25.44 0.54 -3.70
CA GLY A 769 24.63 -0.68 -3.77
C GLY A 769 24.93 -1.72 -2.70
N VAL A 770 25.89 -1.46 -1.79
CA VAL A 770 26.09 -2.25 -0.56
C VAL A 770 25.25 -1.65 0.56
N PHE A 771 24.52 -2.53 1.25
CA PHE A 771 23.66 -2.18 2.37
C PHE A 771 24.05 -3.00 3.60
N LEU A 772 24.08 -2.37 4.77
CA LEU A 772 24.46 -3.00 6.03
C LEU A 772 23.27 -3.03 7.00
N ASP A 773 23.14 -4.09 7.77
CA ASP A 773 22.25 -4.14 8.93
C ASP A 773 22.94 -3.52 10.15
N ASP A 774 22.56 -2.30 10.53
CA ASP A 774 23.19 -1.56 11.62
C ASP A 774 22.90 -2.14 13.02
N ARG A 775 22.03 -3.15 13.12
CA ARG A 775 21.72 -3.86 14.38
C ARG A 775 22.81 -4.85 14.77
N HIS A 776 23.61 -5.31 13.80
CA HIS A 776 24.76 -6.17 14.04
C HIS A 776 25.93 -5.33 14.53
N GLN A 777 26.13 -5.32 15.85
CA GLN A 777 27.15 -4.50 16.51
C GLN A 777 28.48 -5.26 16.68
N TYR A 778 28.42 -6.58 16.80
CA TYR A 778 29.56 -7.47 17.07
C TYR A 778 29.93 -8.35 15.86
N SER A 779 29.27 -8.11 14.72
CA SER A 779 29.50 -8.71 13.41
C SER A 779 29.02 -7.71 12.34
N ILE A 780 29.17 -8.03 11.04
CA ILE A 780 28.60 -7.23 9.96
C ILE A 780 27.76 -8.12 9.07
N ARG A 781 26.52 -7.72 8.85
CA ARG A 781 25.64 -8.34 7.86
C ARG A 781 25.44 -7.41 6.68
N ALA A 782 25.96 -7.82 5.52
CA ALA A 782 26.02 -6.99 4.32
C ALA A 782 25.25 -7.63 3.15
N PHE A 783 24.58 -6.78 2.36
CA PHE A 783 23.69 -7.18 1.28
C PHE A 783 23.95 -6.33 0.03
N MET A 784 23.76 -6.94 -1.14
CA MET A 784 23.48 -6.22 -2.38
C MET A 784 22.10 -6.63 -2.88
N PHE A 785 21.53 -5.92 -3.86
CA PHE A 785 20.23 -6.27 -4.43
C PHE A 785 20.31 -6.49 -5.93
N GLU A 786 19.69 -7.56 -6.40
CA GLU A 786 19.51 -7.83 -7.83
C GLU A 786 18.03 -7.72 -8.20
N LYS A 787 17.75 -7.10 -9.35
CA LYS A 787 16.39 -6.98 -9.89
C LYS A 787 15.89 -8.35 -10.30
N GLN A 788 14.65 -8.72 -9.91
CA GLN A 788 14.11 -10.00 -10.31
C GLN A 788 13.98 -10.10 -11.85
N PRO A 789 14.36 -11.25 -12.44
CA PRO A 789 14.10 -11.50 -13.85
C PRO A 789 12.58 -11.44 -14.12
N ARG A 790 12.18 -10.75 -15.19
CA ARG A 790 10.76 -10.61 -15.60
C ARG A 790 10.08 -11.94 -15.95
N SER A 791 10.85 -13.02 -16.13
CA SER A 791 10.36 -14.34 -16.52
C SER A 791 9.67 -15.08 -15.36
N LEU A 792 8.42 -15.50 -15.59
CA LEU A 792 7.59 -16.25 -14.63
C LEU A 792 8.20 -17.60 -14.24
N LEU A 793 9.03 -18.19 -15.12
CA LEU A 793 9.72 -19.46 -14.89
C LEU A 793 10.86 -19.32 -13.88
N LEU A 794 11.60 -18.20 -13.92
CA LEU A 794 12.59 -17.85 -12.89
C LEU A 794 11.93 -17.43 -11.58
N ARG A 795 10.74 -16.82 -11.60
CA ARG A 795 9.97 -16.54 -10.37
C ARG A 795 9.53 -17.82 -9.63
N LEU A 796 9.22 -18.89 -10.35
CA LEU A 796 8.91 -20.21 -9.76
C LEU A 796 10.15 -20.90 -9.18
N LEU A 797 11.32 -20.75 -9.82
CA LEU A 797 12.58 -21.24 -9.28
C LEU A 797 13.01 -20.41 -8.04
N ASN A 798 12.78 -19.10 -8.08
CA ASN A 798 13.11 -18.18 -7.00
C ASN A 798 12.06 -18.13 -5.87
N SER A 799 10.84 -18.66 -6.04
CA SER A 799 9.87 -18.78 -4.94
C SER A 799 10.34 -19.74 -3.84
N ILE A 800 11.39 -20.53 -4.11
CA ILE A 800 12.10 -21.35 -3.13
C ILE A 800 13.05 -20.49 -2.28
N ARG A 801 13.51 -19.34 -2.78
CA ARG A 801 14.31 -18.33 -2.06
C ARG A 801 13.35 -17.38 -1.35
N SER A 802 13.08 -17.66 -0.08
CA SER A 802 12.03 -17.15 0.82
C SER A 802 11.95 -15.63 1.08
N PHE A 803 12.51 -14.77 0.22
CA PHE A 803 12.54 -13.31 0.40
C PHE A 803 11.54 -12.53 -0.48
N GLY A 804 10.83 -13.21 -1.39
CA GLY A 804 10.07 -12.56 -2.46
C GLY A 804 8.72 -11.95 -2.05
N VAL A 805 8.72 -10.89 -1.26
CA VAL A 805 7.79 -9.77 -1.52
C VAL A 805 8.58 -8.79 -2.40
N GLY A 806 7.96 -8.14 -3.39
CA GLY A 806 8.64 -7.09 -4.20
C GLY A 806 9.41 -7.52 -5.46
N GLN A 807 10.13 -6.55 -6.06
CA GLN A 807 10.73 -6.60 -7.42
C GLN A 807 12.21 -7.01 -7.47
N GLY A 808 12.84 -7.37 -6.36
CA GLY A 808 14.24 -7.82 -6.34
C GLY A 808 14.58 -8.66 -5.12
N VAL A 809 15.77 -9.26 -5.13
CA VAL A 809 16.21 -10.24 -4.14
C VAL A 809 17.55 -9.79 -3.56
N PRO A 810 17.71 -9.81 -2.23
CA PRO A 810 19.01 -9.59 -1.61
C PRO A 810 19.97 -10.72 -1.99
N ILE A 811 21.20 -10.36 -2.30
CA ILE A 811 22.29 -11.27 -2.67
C ILE A 811 23.52 -10.97 -1.81
N PRO A 812 24.39 -11.98 -1.58
CA PRO A 812 25.68 -11.76 -0.95
C PRO A 812 26.57 -10.80 -1.75
N LEU A 813 27.52 -10.17 -1.05
CA LEU A 813 28.57 -9.37 -1.68
C LEU A 813 29.49 -10.29 -2.49
N PRO A 814 30.08 -9.81 -3.61
CA PRO A 814 31.08 -10.56 -4.33
C PRO A 814 32.28 -10.89 -3.43
N THR A 815 32.67 -12.17 -3.39
CA THR A 815 33.80 -12.67 -2.59
C THR A 815 35.08 -11.85 -2.82
N LEU A 816 35.33 -11.44 -4.06
CA LEU A 816 36.50 -10.64 -4.43
C LEU A 816 36.51 -9.26 -3.78
N VAL A 817 35.36 -8.60 -3.64
CA VAL A 817 35.23 -7.29 -2.98
C VAL A 817 35.57 -7.43 -1.50
N VAL A 818 35.00 -8.43 -0.82
CA VAL A 818 35.22 -8.64 0.61
C VAL A 818 36.67 -9.06 0.89
N ASN A 819 37.22 -9.99 0.10
CA ASN A 819 38.62 -10.40 0.20
C ASN A 819 39.59 -9.24 -0.02
N HIS A 820 39.33 -8.40 -1.03
CA HIS A 820 40.18 -7.25 -1.33
C HIS A 820 40.19 -6.25 -0.16
N LEU A 821 39.03 -5.95 0.42
CA LEU A 821 38.95 -5.06 1.59
C LEU A 821 39.66 -5.64 2.81
N ILE A 822 39.41 -6.91 3.16
CA ILE A 822 40.06 -7.57 4.31
C ILE A 822 41.58 -7.57 4.15
N THR A 823 42.08 -7.86 2.94
CA THR A 823 43.52 -7.91 2.67
C THR A 823 44.16 -6.52 2.68
N THR A 824 43.54 -5.54 2.01
CA THR A 824 44.08 -4.18 1.85
C THR A 824 44.09 -3.42 3.18
N LEU A 825 43.07 -3.61 4.00
CA LEU A 825 42.94 -3.01 5.32
C LEU A 825 43.62 -3.83 6.44
N GLN A 826 44.29 -4.94 6.08
CA GLN A 826 44.99 -5.83 7.03
C GLN A 826 44.10 -6.32 8.20
N LEU A 827 42.85 -6.67 7.92
CA LEU A 827 41.85 -7.10 8.91
C LEU A 827 42.01 -8.59 9.24
N ASP A 828 43.15 -8.93 9.85
CA ASP A 828 43.60 -10.30 10.10
C ASP A 828 42.71 -11.11 11.06
N ARG A 829 41.86 -10.46 11.87
CA ARG A 829 40.98 -11.12 12.84
C ARG A 829 39.60 -11.45 12.28
N LEU A 830 39.26 -10.96 11.09
CA LEU A 830 37.93 -11.12 10.51
C LEU A 830 37.89 -12.26 9.49
N SER A 831 36.76 -12.96 9.46
CA SER A 831 36.40 -13.91 8.41
C SER A 831 34.99 -13.59 7.90
N PHE A 832 34.61 -14.17 6.77
CA PHE A 832 33.25 -14.02 6.27
C PHE A 832 32.73 -15.33 5.73
N HIS A 833 31.41 -15.46 5.74
CA HIS A 833 30.69 -16.54 5.08
C HIS A 833 29.51 -15.97 4.30
N HIS A 834 29.20 -16.61 3.18
CA HIS A 834 28.05 -16.25 2.36
C HIS A 834 26.85 -17.08 2.78
N THR A 835 25.71 -16.43 2.98
CA THR A 835 24.41 -17.10 2.99
C THR A 835 23.77 -16.98 1.60
N VAL A 836 22.57 -17.54 1.44
CA VAL A 836 21.81 -17.45 0.19
C VAL A 836 21.44 -16.00 -0.17
N ILE A 837 21.43 -15.09 0.81
CA ILE A 837 20.88 -13.74 0.66
C ILE A 837 21.83 -12.63 1.10
N ASP A 838 22.89 -12.94 1.84
CA ASP A 838 23.76 -11.94 2.47
C ASP A 838 25.17 -12.47 2.72
N THR A 839 26.06 -11.57 3.13
CA THR A 839 27.40 -11.89 3.59
C THR A 839 27.55 -11.48 5.05
N ALA A 840 27.84 -12.45 5.90
CA ALA A 840 28.10 -12.23 7.31
C ALA A 840 29.61 -12.24 7.55
N ILE A 841 30.12 -11.15 8.10
CA ILE A 841 31.52 -10.98 8.51
C ILE A 841 31.57 -11.09 10.02
N VAL A 842 32.42 -11.98 10.52
CA VAL A 842 32.49 -12.41 11.92
C VAL A 842 33.94 -12.47 12.39
N ALA A 843 34.15 -12.42 13.70
CA ALA A 843 35.46 -12.65 14.29
C ALA A 843 35.91 -14.11 14.06
N LYS A 844 37.19 -14.33 13.77
CA LYS A 844 37.77 -15.69 13.61
C LYS A 844 37.81 -16.46 14.93
N GLU A 845 37.87 -15.75 16.04
CA GLU A 845 38.06 -16.29 17.39
C GLU A 845 36.76 -16.72 18.08
N THR A 846 35.59 -16.46 17.45
CA THR A 846 34.29 -16.83 18.01
C THR A 846 33.51 -17.74 17.08
N ASP A 847 32.76 -18.66 17.68
CA ASP A 847 31.76 -19.47 17.00
C ASP A 847 30.63 -19.82 17.98
N LYS A 848 29.58 -20.47 17.48
CA LYS A 848 28.44 -20.91 18.30
C LYS A 848 28.84 -21.88 19.42
N GLY A 849 29.91 -22.66 19.28
CA GLY A 849 30.41 -23.57 20.31
C GLY A 849 31.10 -22.82 21.46
N ILE A 850 32.00 -21.89 21.13
CA ILE A 850 32.66 -21.00 22.09
C ILE A 850 31.60 -20.20 22.87
N GLY A 851 30.62 -19.65 22.15
CA GLY A 851 29.48 -18.94 22.73
C GLY A 851 28.67 -19.81 23.71
N LEU A 852 28.37 -21.06 23.34
CA LEU A 852 27.68 -22.01 24.22
C LEU A 852 28.47 -22.26 25.51
N THR A 853 29.76 -22.54 25.40
CA THR A 853 30.63 -22.78 26.56
C THR A 853 30.70 -21.55 27.46
N ALA A 854 30.90 -20.36 26.89
CA ALA A 854 30.96 -19.12 27.65
C ALA A 854 29.66 -18.84 28.43
N LEU A 855 28.49 -19.08 27.83
CA LEU A 855 27.20 -18.91 28.51
C LEU A 855 27.01 -19.95 29.61
N ARG A 856 27.21 -21.24 29.30
CA ARG A 856 27.08 -22.34 30.26
C ARG A 856 27.95 -22.11 31.51
N ASP A 857 29.23 -21.83 31.30
CA ASP A 857 30.21 -21.72 32.37
C ASP A 857 29.88 -20.54 33.31
N ARG A 858 29.35 -19.45 32.74
CA ARG A 858 28.92 -18.27 33.50
C ARG A 858 27.68 -18.53 34.35
N VAL A 859 26.67 -19.19 33.79
CA VAL A 859 25.33 -19.25 34.41
C VAL A 859 25.06 -20.53 35.21
N LEU A 860 25.75 -21.63 34.89
CA LEU A 860 25.52 -22.97 35.47
C LEU A 860 26.81 -23.70 35.85
N GLY A 861 27.97 -23.27 35.36
CA GLY A 861 29.26 -23.92 35.57
C GLY A 861 29.62 -24.94 34.45
N PRO A 862 30.89 -25.37 34.38
CA PRO A 862 31.44 -26.11 33.25
C PRO A 862 30.87 -27.52 33.05
N ASP A 863 30.37 -28.15 34.13
CA ASP A 863 29.88 -29.53 34.11
C ASP A 863 28.37 -29.64 33.84
N ALA A 864 27.69 -28.51 33.62
CA ALA A 864 26.25 -28.52 33.40
C ALA A 864 25.85 -29.24 32.10
N GLU A 865 24.82 -30.09 32.16
CA GLU A 865 24.28 -30.77 30.97
C GLU A 865 23.79 -29.73 29.95
N THR A 866 24.24 -29.89 28.71
CA THR A 866 23.88 -29.01 27.59
C THR A 866 23.29 -29.80 26.42
N ILE A 867 22.19 -29.28 25.87
CA ILE A 867 21.51 -29.85 24.71
C ILE A 867 21.53 -28.81 23.60
N ALA A 868 22.13 -29.12 22.46
CA ALA A 868 22.20 -28.23 21.30
C ALA A 868 21.24 -28.66 20.18
N ILE A 869 20.48 -27.73 19.62
CA ILE A 869 19.60 -27.95 18.47
C ILE A 869 19.89 -26.93 17.37
N GLY A 870 20.28 -27.40 16.18
CA GLY A 870 20.68 -26.56 15.04
C GLY A 870 20.37 -27.24 13.69
N ASP A 871 20.50 -26.51 12.58
CA ASP A 871 20.19 -27.02 11.23
C ASP A 871 21.21 -26.66 10.14
N THR A 872 22.31 -26.01 10.47
CA THR A 872 23.33 -25.61 9.49
C THR A 872 24.73 -26.08 9.87
N GLU A 873 25.70 -25.86 8.97
CA GLU A 873 27.12 -26.09 9.24
C GLU A 873 27.67 -25.20 10.37
N ALA A 874 27.12 -24.00 10.54
CA ALA A 874 27.52 -23.09 11.62
C ALA A 874 27.18 -23.62 13.03
N ASP A 875 26.32 -24.65 13.12
CA ASP A 875 25.94 -25.30 14.38
C ASP A 875 26.86 -26.46 14.77
N LEU A 876 27.74 -26.92 13.88
CA LEU A 876 28.66 -28.04 14.17
C LEU A 876 29.58 -27.76 15.37
N PRO A 877 30.16 -26.56 15.56
CA PRO A 877 30.92 -26.24 16.76
C PRO A 877 30.07 -26.34 18.04
N MET A 878 28.81 -25.90 17.97
CA MET A 878 27.85 -26.04 19.08
C MET A 878 27.54 -27.50 19.39
N PHE A 879 27.39 -28.35 18.37
CA PHE A 879 27.16 -29.79 18.56
C PHE A 879 28.36 -30.50 19.19
N ARG A 880 29.58 -30.04 18.90
CA ARG A 880 30.81 -30.58 19.49
C ARG A 880 30.93 -30.20 20.98
N ALA A 881 30.49 -29.00 21.35
CA ALA A 881 30.59 -28.50 22.72
C ALA A 881 29.49 -29.04 23.65
N ALA A 882 28.33 -29.40 23.11
CA ALA A 882 27.17 -29.84 23.89
C ALA A 882 27.24 -31.31 24.34
N THR A 883 26.65 -31.62 25.49
CA THR A 883 26.51 -33.01 25.98
C THR A 883 25.69 -33.87 25.01
N ARG A 884 24.63 -33.29 24.43
CA ARG A 884 23.75 -33.95 23.45
C ARG A 884 23.42 -32.98 22.34
N SER A 885 23.33 -33.47 21.11
CA SER A 885 22.98 -32.65 19.95
C SER A 885 21.87 -33.27 19.11
N PHE A 886 21.01 -32.41 18.58
CA PHE A 886 19.87 -32.79 17.74
C PHE A 886 19.73 -31.83 16.55
N ALA A 887 19.11 -32.32 15.48
CA ALA A 887 18.86 -31.49 14.30
C ALA A 887 17.54 -31.86 13.63
N PRO A 888 16.75 -30.86 13.19
CA PRO A 888 15.64 -31.10 12.28
C PRO A 888 16.10 -31.70 10.93
N ALA A 889 15.18 -32.35 10.20
CA ALA A 889 15.52 -33.14 9.02
C ALA A 889 16.10 -32.34 7.83
N GLN A 890 15.93 -31.01 7.78
CA GLN A 890 16.46 -30.18 6.69
C GLN A 890 17.95 -29.84 6.83
N ILE A 891 18.63 -30.31 7.90
CA ILE A 891 20.03 -30.00 8.14
C ILE A 891 20.90 -30.22 6.90
N SER A 892 21.65 -29.19 6.49
CA SER A 892 22.44 -29.20 5.25
C SER A 892 23.65 -30.14 5.34
N CYS A 893 24.25 -30.25 6.52
CA CYS A 893 25.47 -31.01 6.81
C CYS A 893 25.19 -32.33 7.58
N ARG A 894 24.15 -33.06 7.19
CA ARG A 894 23.65 -34.26 7.88
C ARG A 894 24.74 -35.30 8.22
N ARG A 895 25.71 -35.52 7.33
CA ARG A 895 26.79 -36.50 7.54
C ARG A 895 27.72 -36.06 8.66
N GLN A 896 28.18 -34.82 8.62
CA GLN A 896 29.07 -34.21 9.61
C GLN A 896 28.39 -34.16 10.98
N ALA A 897 27.12 -33.75 11.04
CA ALA A 897 26.36 -33.72 12.28
C ALA A 897 26.30 -35.12 12.94
N ARG A 898 26.00 -36.18 12.16
CA ARG A 898 25.96 -37.56 12.69
C ARG A 898 27.31 -38.06 13.21
N LEU A 899 28.42 -37.65 12.59
CA LEU A 899 29.76 -37.98 13.07
C LEU A 899 30.06 -37.34 14.43
N LEU A 900 29.44 -36.20 14.75
CA LEU A 900 29.48 -35.56 16.07
C LEU A 900 28.44 -36.14 17.05
N GLY A 901 27.80 -37.27 16.73
CA GLY A 901 26.78 -37.88 17.58
C GLY A 901 25.39 -37.24 17.53
N CYS A 902 25.16 -36.29 16.62
CA CYS A 902 23.88 -35.58 16.50
C CYS A 902 22.74 -36.51 16.04
N LYS A 903 21.62 -36.50 16.79
CA LYS A 903 20.39 -37.22 16.43
C LYS A 903 19.50 -36.37 15.53
N VAL A 904 19.24 -36.85 14.32
CA VAL A 904 18.45 -36.11 13.32
C VAL A 904 17.00 -36.58 13.31
N SER A 905 16.05 -35.66 13.49
CA SER A 905 14.61 -35.93 13.40
C SER A 905 14.19 -36.39 12.00
N ARG A 906 13.03 -37.06 11.92
CA ARG A 906 12.36 -37.38 10.65
C ARG A 906 11.60 -36.20 10.05
N TYR A 907 11.23 -35.20 10.85
CA TYR A 907 10.49 -34.02 10.40
C TYR A 907 11.39 -32.81 10.21
N ARG A 908 10.99 -31.91 9.31
CA ARG A 908 11.72 -30.68 9.00
C ARG A 908 11.21 -29.50 9.86
N TYR A 909 12.07 -28.51 10.05
CA TYR A 909 11.81 -27.23 10.70
C TYR A 909 11.18 -27.40 12.09
N GLN A 910 10.19 -26.57 12.45
CA GLN A 910 9.55 -26.56 13.76
C GLN A 910 8.89 -27.89 14.14
N ARG A 911 8.39 -28.66 13.18
CA ARG A 911 7.91 -30.03 13.46
C ARG A 911 9.03 -30.97 13.84
N GLY A 912 10.21 -30.78 13.24
CA GLY A 912 11.44 -31.46 13.66
C GLY A 912 11.82 -31.07 15.08
N LEU A 913 11.76 -29.78 15.42
CA LEU A 913 11.97 -29.30 16.78
C LEU A 913 10.99 -29.95 17.77
N LEU A 914 9.69 -29.96 17.48
CA LEU A 914 8.69 -30.59 18.34
C LEU A 914 8.93 -32.10 18.54
N ASP A 915 9.28 -32.82 17.47
CA ASP A 915 9.63 -34.24 17.53
C ASP A 915 10.87 -34.47 18.41
N ILE A 916 11.90 -33.62 18.27
CA ILE A 916 13.09 -33.65 19.15
C ILE A 916 12.69 -33.42 20.60
N VAL A 917 11.93 -32.36 20.89
CA VAL A 917 11.49 -32.05 22.26
C VAL A 917 10.67 -33.20 22.86
N LYS A 918 9.77 -33.81 22.09
CA LYS A 918 9.03 -35.00 22.53
C LYS A 918 9.94 -36.18 22.91
N THR A 919 11.08 -36.35 22.22
CA THR A 919 12.09 -37.35 22.62
C THR A 919 12.88 -36.97 23.86
N LEU A 920 13.08 -35.67 24.12
CA LEU A 920 13.75 -35.17 25.32
C LEU A 920 12.88 -35.34 26.58
N VAL A 921 11.56 -35.23 26.41
CA VAL A 921 10.61 -35.03 27.53
C VAL A 921 9.91 -36.32 28.01
N GLN A 922 10.07 -37.48 27.34
CA GLN A 922 9.42 -38.79 27.60
C GLN A 922 7.94 -38.70 28.11
N HIS A 923 6.97 -38.89 27.20
CA HIS A 923 5.51 -39.01 27.43
C HIS A 923 4.98 -38.58 28.82
N GLY A 924 4.93 -37.27 29.05
CA GLY A 924 3.99 -36.66 30.00
C GLY A 924 2.70 -36.28 29.28
N PRO A 925 1.58 -36.09 29.99
CA PRO A 925 0.33 -35.66 29.37
C PRO A 925 0.58 -34.35 28.62
N ALA A 926 0.00 -34.23 27.41
CA ALA A 926 -0.02 -32.98 26.70
C ALA A 926 -0.56 -31.91 27.66
N ALA A 927 0.16 -30.80 27.83
CA ALA A 927 -0.42 -29.65 28.50
C ALA A 927 -1.72 -29.33 27.75
N ASP A 928 -2.82 -29.16 28.49
CA ASP A 928 -4.09 -28.77 27.90
C ASP A 928 -3.85 -27.54 27.02
N PRO A 929 -4.47 -27.44 25.83
CA PRO A 929 -4.43 -26.21 25.07
C PRO A 929 -4.84 -25.11 26.03
N ILE A 930 -3.95 -24.14 26.26
CA ILE A 930 -4.26 -22.98 27.07
C ILE A 930 -5.38 -22.26 26.31
N GLU A 931 -6.63 -22.54 26.69
CA GLU A 931 -7.79 -21.78 26.24
C GLU A 931 -7.61 -20.37 26.78
N THR A 932 -7.11 -19.48 25.93
CA THR A 932 -7.18 -18.05 26.22
C THR A 932 -8.62 -17.61 25.98
N PRO A 933 -9.34 -17.10 27.00
CA PRO A 933 -10.67 -16.58 26.79
C PRO A 933 -10.61 -15.36 25.88
N ASN A 934 -11.58 -15.22 24.97
CA ASN A 934 -11.79 -14.06 24.08
C ASN A 934 -10.68 -13.79 23.03
N GLU A 935 -10.34 -14.78 22.20
CA GLU A 935 -9.56 -14.51 20.99
C GLU A 935 -10.38 -13.77 19.93
N SER A 936 -9.81 -12.72 19.34
CA SER A 936 -10.43 -12.07 18.19
C SER A 936 -10.40 -12.97 16.95
N ASP A 937 -11.38 -12.83 16.06
CA ASP A 937 -11.46 -13.59 14.81
C ASP A 937 -10.15 -13.52 13.98
N GLY A 938 -9.47 -12.37 14.04
CA GLY A 938 -8.19 -12.17 13.37
C GLY A 938 -7.04 -12.97 13.98
N ALA A 939 -6.99 -13.08 15.31
CA ALA A 939 -6.02 -13.93 16.00
C ALA A 939 -6.26 -15.41 15.69
N THR A 940 -7.51 -15.85 15.72
CA THR A 940 -7.92 -17.20 15.34
C THR A 940 -7.51 -17.55 13.91
N LEU A 941 -7.72 -16.63 12.95
CA LEU A 941 -7.27 -16.80 11.58
C LEU A 941 -5.76 -17.00 11.50
N PHE A 942 -4.97 -16.21 12.22
CA PHE A 942 -3.51 -16.34 12.20
C PHE A 942 -3.03 -17.66 12.83
N LEU A 943 -3.64 -18.11 13.93
CA LEU A 943 -3.35 -19.41 14.54
C LEU A 943 -3.66 -20.58 13.61
N ASP A 944 -4.79 -20.54 12.89
CA ASP A 944 -5.13 -21.54 11.87
C ASP A 944 -4.04 -21.61 10.79
N LEU A 945 -3.48 -20.46 10.38
CA LEU A 945 -2.41 -20.39 9.40
C LEU A 945 -1.08 -20.93 9.95
N LEU A 946 -0.76 -20.68 11.23
CA LEU A 946 0.41 -21.28 11.88
C LEU A 946 0.32 -22.81 11.94
N ARG A 947 -0.88 -23.36 12.20
CA ARG A 947 -1.14 -24.82 12.14
C ARG A 947 -1.02 -25.36 10.72
N ALA A 948 -1.51 -24.62 9.73
CA ALA A 948 -1.40 -25.00 8.32
C ALA A 948 0.06 -25.04 7.83
N ALA A 949 0.93 -24.18 8.38
CA ALA A 949 2.36 -24.16 8.07
C ALA A 949 3.10 -25.45 8.49
N ASP A 950 2.60 -26.15 9.50
CA ASP A 950 3.14 -27.43 9.98
C ASP A 950 2.65 -28.63 9.14
N ASN A 951 1.37 -28.62 8.77
CA ASN A 951 0.72 -29.71 8.05
C ASN A 951 -0.17 -29.19 6.93
N LEU A 952 0.11 -29.64 5.69
CA LEU A 952 -0.85 -29.59 4.60
C LEU A 952 -2.01 -30.53 4.91
N ASN A 953 -3.05 -30.00 5.56
CA ASN A 953 -4.28 -30.76 5.78
C ASN A 953 -5.03 -30.92 4.45
N VAL A 954 -4.97 -32.12 3.88
CA VAL A 954 -5.62 -32.48 2.61
C VAL A 954 -7.13 -32.21 2.66
N TRP A 955 -7.77 -32.34 3.82
CA TRP A 955 -9.19 -32.04 3.99
C TRP A 955 -9.51 -30.55 3.91
N THR A 956 -8.63 -29.67 4.41
CA THR A 956 -8.76 -28.22 4.26
C THR A 956 -8.62 -27.80 2.79
N LEU A 957 -7.75 -28.48 2.04
CA LEU A 957 -7.60 -28.30 0.60
C LEU A 957 -8.89 -28.70 -0.16
N ILE A 958 -9.45 -29.87 0.17
CA ILE A 958 -10.68 -30.37 -0.43
C ILE A 958 -11.85 -29.42 -0.13
N ARG A 959 -12.04 -28.99 1.12
CA ARG A 959 -13.07 -28.00 1.48
C ARG A 959 -12.89 -26.68 0.73
N ALA A 960 -11.67 -26.17 0.61
CA ALA A 960 -11.40 -24.96 -0.16
C ALA A 960 -11.75 -25.13 -1.64
N LEU A 961 -11.45 -26.28 -2.26
CA LEU A 961 -11.79 -26.54 -3.67
C LEU A 961 -13.30 -26.59 -3.94
N PHE A 962 -14.11 -26.98 -2.95
CA PHE A 962 -15.58 -27.02 -3.05
C PHE A 962 -16.28 -25.75 -2.55
N ASP A 963 -15.53 -24.76 -2.04
CA ASP A 963 -16.08 -23.47 -1.65
C ASP A 963 -16.44 -22.63 -2.90
N ARG A 964 -17.64 -22.03 -2.91
CA ARG A 964 -18.09 -21.08 -3.94
C ARG A 964 -17.10 -19.91 -4.08
N ALA A 965 -16.42 -19.54 -3.01
CA ALA A 965 -15.39 -18.49 -2.99
C ALA A 965 -14.16 -18.83 -3.88
N THR A 966 -13.75 -20.10 -3.90
CA THR A 966 -12.58 -20.57 -4.65
C THR A 966 -12.87 -20.68 -6.14
N PHE A 967 -14.12 -20.99 -6.52
CA PHE A 967 -14.56 -20.89 -7.93
C PHE A 967 -14.47 -19.46 -8.48
N ARG A 968 -14.61 -18.43 -7.64
CA ARG A 968 -14.39 -17.02 -8.02
C ARG A 968 -12.92 -16.66 -8.31
N ILE A 969 -11.95 -17.52 -7.96
CA ILE A 969 -10.53 -17.32 -8.32
C ILE A 969 -10.31 -17.49 -9.82
N PHE A 970 -10.98 -18.50 -10.37
CA PHE A 970 -10.99 -18.74 -11.80
C PHE A 970 -11.91 -17.71 -12.46
N VAL A 971 -13.10 -17.47 -11.91
CA VAL A 971 -14.05 -16.49 -12.44
C VAL A 971 -13.71 -15.08 -11.95
N ARG A 972 -12.77 -14.39 -12.62
CA ARG A 972 -12.48 -12.97 -12.40
C ARG A 972 -13.53 -12.08 -13.03
#